data_AF-A0A8B8K1R5-F1
#
_entry.id   AF-A0A8B8K1R5-F1
#
_cell.length_a   1.000
_cell.length_b   1.000
_cell.length_c   1.000
_cell.angle_alpha   90.00
_cell.angle_beta   90.00
_cell.angle_gamma   90.00
#
_symmetry.space_group_name_H-M   'P 1'
#
loop_
_entity.id
_entity.type
_entity.pdbx_description
1 polymer ?
#
loop_
_entity_poly.entity_id
_entity_poly.type
_entity_poly.pdbx_seq_one_letter_code
_entity_poly.pdbx_strand_id
1 'polypeptide(L)'
;MNLINTNETMYHSIKEVGLNTYEVCYDAPPHIVSDGLWAVGERRRSPMKSFLPMFELQVLIIFTITQICRVLLKPLGLPLFISQMMAGLILHSSLHLGELGMFMRKLFPYGTQDTIGTVSSIGYVLFIFINGVQMDFSMITRTGKKAWTIAIIGLLVPLSVAATTLYFSRQRISMYIYNYDDLYVTTVSHTVVSFAVIASLLNELQIQNSELGRLALSSALVSDVLCTIVTAIGTALMITPETQMDHVFKNFMGLLAMAIFVPLVFRPAMFWIIKRTPEGRPVKDGYLYIIIVVVFALGWLSVMISQEFTLGAFILGLSVPEGAPLGSALVKKLQFFSTSFFLPIFVTTCMLKADYSSMSDIYLSRTVSCVVIAIILIHLIKMVSCILPAISSNMPIRDALSLALILNTKGVVEIGIYFYLYDNRIIDGVTYEILMISIIIIASVVQWSVKVLYDPSRKYAGYQKRNIMSLRPNSDLKMVVAIHKTNHISAMIDVLDLCCPTPENPITVEVLHLIELVGRALPIFIPHRLQRQESGLHKSYSDDILLAFDIYEHDNGDALSAYTCTAISPPNLMYEDVCNQALDKVASIIILPFHQRWSSDGDVESDDKNIRTLNCRVLEIAPCSVGILVSRASHQRRGTTTRVALIYLGGEDDHEALCIAKRAIRNPGINLVVYHLVSDDCIGERDELGDYYKDDGDMLLLQDMKHEPNVRYQQIIAMDGSQTAGFLGEIVNEHDFFIVGRGHGINSPQTEGLTHWSEFPELGVIGDFLSSPDLRSRASILVVQQQLSRIAEIQKLCNDDELDGHDLLNQCALHVQDRVQQIVSEFPDLSSFEIQNFDAYLQILKDELRNVELETTLVANDIELLSKTHRDDYILLEAKLEEIECSLDYITSKDPTTAEATEGTDSPMLADDGSNLNFVNLDKNVEQLELDNEIDEMKLTLKSLQDLELKVKWFDVVEQIEDAFTGLKVLAFDENCIRLSLQTYMPTFEGISYLQKIEDTIDAADLSHELLIEVFEGTMKLKNVQVFPNDILVNDIVDTAKSFSKSSLQWFIQKVQDRIILSNLRRLIVKDANKSRYSLEYLDKNETIVAHMAGGIDAYIKLSNGWPIFCSPLKLISIKGSESSDDLKRTSLNFHSKLEKLANSLDTHIRHNISSFVDAVEKVLIEQLQCDLRADDSSG
;
A
#
# COMPACT_ATOMS: atom_id res chain seq x y z
N MET A 1 -8.41 -25.52 49.60
CA MET A 1 -9.11 -26.01 48.38
C MET A 1 -10.12 -27.05 48.85
N ASN A 2 -11.30 -26.60 49.28
CA ASN A 2 -12.41 -27.49 49.61
C ASN A 2 -13.15 -27.78 48.29
N LEU A 3 -13.37 -29.05 47.97
CA LEU A 3 -14.18 -29.47 46.83
C LEU A 3 -15.62 -28.97 47.04
N ILE A 4 -16.02 -27.97 46.27
CA ILE A 4 -17.40 -27.47 46.20
C ILE A 4 -18.25 -28.55 45.51
N ASN A 5 -19.33 -28.98 46.16
CA ASN A 5 -20.30 -29.91 45.60
C ASN A 5 -20.98 -29.30 44.36
N THR A 6 -21.25 -30.11 43.35
CA THR A 6 -21.75 -29.72 42.01
C THR A 6 -23.17 -29.13 41.97
N ASN A 7 -23.79 -28.82 43.11
CA ASN A 7 -25.19 -28.39 43.22
C ASN A 7 -25.38 -27.16 44.14
N GLU A 8 -24.31 -26.44 44.51
CA GLU A 8 -24.44 -25.22 45.32
C GLU A 8 -24.60 -23.99 44.41
N THR A 9 -25.80 -23.42 44.35
CA THR A 9 -26.04 -22.06 43.84
C THR A 9 -25.31 -21.08 44.76
N MET A 10 -24.26 -20.43 44.27
CA MET A 10 -23.58 -19.40 45.05
C MET A 10 -24.36 -18.08 44.92
N TYR A 11 -24.73 -17.50 46.05
CA TYR A 11 -25.34 -16.18 46.13
C TYR A 11 -24.22 -15.14 46.15
N HIS A 12 -24.17 -14.26 45.16
CA HIS A 12 -23.33 -13.06 45.21
C HIS A 12 -24.21 -11.83 45.25
N SER A 13 -24.10 -11.05 46.34
CA SER A 13 -24.79 -9.78 46.47
C SER A 13 -24.03 -8.74 45.66
N ILE A 14 -24.57 -8.35 44.50
CA ILE A 14 -24.02 -7.27 43.70
C ILE A 14 -24.70 -5.98 44.18
N LYS A 15 -23.90 -5.03 44.68
CA LYS A 15 -24.37 -3.68 45.02
C LYS A 15 -24.22 -2.79 43.79
N GLU A 16 -25.33 -2.38 43.21
CA GLU A 16 -25.34 -1.30 42.22
C GLU A 16 -25.22 0.07 42.93
N VAL A 17 -24.75 1.08 42.22
CA VAL A 17 -24.66 2.46 42.72
C VAL A 17 -26.09 3.01 42.87
N GLY A 18 -26.62 2.90 44.09
CA GLY A 18 -28.00 3.31 44.41
C GLY A 18 -28.71 2.39 45.40
N LEU A 19 -28.06 2.02 46.51
CA LEU A 19 -28.62 1.30 47.69
C LEU A 19 -29.35 -0.04 47.46
N ASN A 20 -29.59 -0.49 46.23
CA ASN A 20 -30.23 -1.77 45.93
C ASN A 20 -29.18 -2.87 45.75
N THR A 21 -29.17 -3.82 46.69
CA THR A 21 -28.46 -5.10 46.58
C THR A 21 -29.29 -6.06 45.73
N TYR A 22 -28.77 -6.48 44.58
CA TYR A 22 -29.33 -7.60 43.82
C TYR A 22 -28.62 -8.89 44.22
N GLU A 23 -29.38 -9.90 44.63
CA GLU A 23 -28.85 -11.25 44.78
C GLU A 23 -28.90 -11.93 43.40
N VAL A 24 -27.73 -12.08 42.78
CA VAL A 24 -27.62 -12.78 41.49
C VAL A 24 -27.27 -14.24 41.77
N CYS A 25 -28.11 -15.14 41.26
CA CYS A 25 -27.93 -16.58 41.35
C CYS A 25 -27.17 -17.08 40.11
N TYR A 26 -26.04 -17.76 40.32
CA TYR A 26 -25.31 -18.42 39.24
C TYR A 26 -25.04 -19.88 39.56
N ASP A 27 -25.12 -20.73 38.53
CA ASP A 27 -24.77 -22.14 38.62
C ASP A 27 -23.24 -22.28 38.75
N ALA A 28 -22.77 -22.91 39.83
CA ALA A 28 -21.35 -23.18 40.07
C ALA A 28 -21.08 -24.71 40.07
N PRO A 29 -20.08 -25.22 39.32
CA PRO A 29 -19.17 -24.47 38.45
C PRO A 29 -19.86 -23.95 37.17
N PRO A 30 -19.42 -22.78 36.65
CA PRO A 30 -19.96 -22.25 35.41
C PRO A 30 -19.74 -23.20 34.24
N HIS A 31 -20.74 -23.38 33.39
CA HIS A 31 -20.61 -24.18 32.17
C HIS A 31 -19.72 -23.45 31.15
N ILE A 32 -18.49 -23.95 30.99
CA ILE A 32 -17.47 -23.35 30.11
C ILE A 32 -17.77 -23.67 28.64
N VAL A 33 -18.06 -24.94 28.33
CA VAL A 33 -18.24 -25.45 26.96
C VAL A 33 -19.72 -25.68 26.67
N SER A 34 -20.17 -25.30 25.48
CA SER A 34 -21.53 -25.55 24.99
C SER A 34 -21.74 -27.03 24.67
N ASP A 35 -22.94 -27.54 24.93
CA ASP A 35 -23.34 -28.89 24.54
C ASP A 35 -23.37 -29.09 23.00
N GLY A 36 -23.18 -28.01 22.22
CA GLY A 36 -23.08 -28.03 20.75
C GLY A 36 -24.44 -27.92 20.07
N LEU A 37 -24.43 -27.54 18.78
CA LEU A 37 -25.67 -27.38 17.99
C LEU A 37 -26.39 -28.74 17.79
N TRP A 38 -25.62 -29.83 17.80
CA TRP A 38 -26.02 -31.21 17.48
C TRP A 38 -26.34 -32.09 18.69
N ALA A 39 -26.28 -31.58 19.93
CA ALA A 39 -26.68 -32.37 21.09
C ALA A 39 -28.20 -32.65 21.08
N VAL A 40 -28.55 -33.94 21.05
CA VAL A 40 -29.94 -34.42 21.03
C VAL A 40 -30.38 -34.74 22.46
N GLY A 41 -31.34 -33.98 23.00
CA GLY A 41 -32.00 -34.27 24.29
C GLY A 41 -32.82 -33.12 24.89
N GLU A 42 -33.78 -33.43 25.78
CA GLU A 42 -34.71 -32.50 26.43
C GLU A 42 -34.04 -31.47 27.37
N ARG A 43 -32.73 -31.60 27.64
CA ARG A 43 -31.91 -30.63 28.40
C ARG A 43 -31.08 -29.72 27.50
N ARG A 44 -31.61 -29.32 26.34
CA ARG A 44 -30.93 -28.39 25.42
C ARG A 44 -30.75 -27.01 26.08
N ARG A 45 -29.53 -26.68 26.50
CA ARG A 45 -29.17 -25.32 26.93
C ARG A 45 -28.68 -24.55 25.70
N SER A 46 -29.15 -23.31 25.52
CA SER A 46 -28.72 -22.49 24.40
C SER A 46 -27.21 -22.20 24.50
N PRO A 47 -26.45 -22.14 23.39
CA PRO A 47 -25.02 -21.81 23.39
C PRO A 47 -24.72 -20.50 24.14
N MET A 48 -25.66 -19.56 24.11
CA MET A 48 -25.61 -18.28 24.83
C MET A 48 -25.65 -18.39 26.36
N LYS A 49 -25.90 -19.58 26.92
CA LYS A 49 -25.80 -19.82 28.38
C LYS A 49 -24.42 -20.33 28.79
N SER A 50 -23.54 -20.65 27.84
CA SER A 50 -22.17 -21.11 28.11
C SER A 50 -21.21 -19.93 28.02
N PHE A 51 -20.18 -19.92 28.88
CA PHE A 51 -19.27 -18.78 29.00
C PHE A 51 -18.39 -18.56 27.77
N LEU A 52 -17.81 -19.62 27.19
CA LEU A 52 -16.86 -19.48 26.07
C LEU A 52 -17.53 -18.94 24.79
N PRO A 53 -18.67 -19.49 24.30
CA PRO A 53 -19.33 -18.95 23.11
C PRO A 53 -19.88 -17.54 23.32
N MET A 54 -20.29 -17.19 24.55
CA MET A 54 -20.72 -15.83 24.87
C MET A 54 -19.53 -14.86 24.82
N PHE A 55 -18.39 -15.23 25.39
CA PHE A 55 -17.17 -14.44 25.30
C PHE A 55 -16.70 -14.24 23.86
N GLU A 56 -16.68 -15.32 23.06
CA GLU A 56 -16.33 -15.25 21.64
C GLU A 56 -17.27 -14.32 20.86
N LEU A 57 -18.58 -14.39 21.12
CA LEU A 57 -19.56 -13.51 20.51
C LEU A 57 -19.38 -12.04 20.93
N GLN A 58 -19.12 -11.78 22.21
CA GLN A 58 -18.82 -10.43 22.71
C GLN A 58 -17.59 -9.86 22.02
N VAL A 59 -16.52 -10.65 21.90
CA VAL A 59 -15.29 -10.27 21.20
C VAL A 59 -15.57 -9.97 19.73
N LEU A 60 -16.30 -10.86 19.03
CA LEU A 60 -16.69 -10.67 17.63
C LEU A 60 -17.44 -9.35 17.45
N ILE A 61 -18.43 -9.07 18.30
CA ILE A 61 -19.23 -7.84 18.22
C ILE A 61 -18.37 -6.58 18.49
N ILE A 62 -17.48 -6.62 19.47
CA ILE A 62 -16.54 -5.52 19.75
C ILE A 62 -15.69 -5.22 18.51
N PHE A 63 -15.14 -6.26 17.86
CA PHE A 63 -14.36 -6.09 16.64
C PHE A 63 -15.18 -5.55 15.48
N THR A 64 -16.36 -6.11 15.22
CA THR A 64 -17.23 -5.67 14.13
C THR A 64 -17.62 -4.20 14.27
N ILE A 65 -18.05 -3.77 15.47
CA ILE A 65 -18.42 -2.37 15.71
C ILE A 65 -17.19 -1.46 15.60
N THR A 66 -16.04 -1.89 16.12
CA THR A 66 -14.78 -1.14 15.99
C THR A 66 -14.41 -0.92 14.53
N GLN A 67 -14.54 -1.93 13.66
CA GLN A 67 -14.24 -1.80 12.23
C GLN A 67 -15.27 -0.90 11.52
N ILE A 68 -16.56 -1.00 11.85
CA ILE A 68 -17.58 -0.08 11.32
C ILE A 68 -17.24 1.37 11.70
N CYS A 69 -16.95 1.62 12.98
CA CYS A 69 -16.50 2.94 13.43
C CYS A 69 -15.20 3.38 12.75
N ARG A 70 -14.27 2.46 12.45
CA ARG A 70 -13.04 2.78 11.74
C ARG A 70 -13.32 3.22 10.31
N VAL A 71 -14.17 2.51 9.57
CA VAL A 71 -14.53 2.87 8.19
C VAL A 71 -15.17 4.26 8.15
N LEU A 72 -16.03 4.59 9.13
CA LEU A 72 -16.68 5.90 9.22
C LEU A 72 -15.73 7.03 9.64
N LEU A 73 -14.78 6.76 10.54
CA LEU A 73 -13.90 7.79 11.12
C LEU A 73 -12.55 7.94 10.38
N LYS A 74 -12.12 6.95 9.58
CA LYS A 74 -10.89 7.00 8.77
C LYS A 74 -10.87 8.19 7.80
N PRO A 75 -11.96 8.54 7.08
CA PRO A 75 -12.00 9.73 6.22
C PRO A 75 -11.79 11.04 6.98
N LEU A 76 -12.22 11.11 8.24
CA LEU A 76 -12.02 12.28 9.11
C LEU A 76 -10.59 12.40 9.64
N GLY A 77 -9.74 11.39 9.39
CA GLY A 77 -8.36 11.35 9.86
C GLY A 77 -8.21 11.03 11.35
N LEU A 78 -9.25 10.47 12.00
CA LEU A 78 -9.20 10.08 13.39
C LEU A 78 -8.46 8.75 13.59
N PRO A 79 -7.76 8.57 14.72
CA PRO A 79 -6.98 7.37 15.02
C PRO A 79 -7.86 6.16 15.34
N LEU A 80 -7.32 4.96 15.13
CA LEU A 80 -8.03 3.68 15.37
C LEU A 80 -8.51 3.56 16.82
N PHE A 81 -7.72 4.09 17.75
CA PHE A 81 -8.04 4.13 19.17
C PHE A 81 -9.39 4.81 19.47
N ILE A 82 -9.74 5.88 18.74
CA ILE A 82 -11.03 6.56 18.93
C ILE A 82 -12.18 5.67 18.45
N SER A 83 -12.00 4.90 17.37
CA SER A 83 -12.99 3.92 16.92
C SER A 83 -13.26 2.85 17.98
N GLN A 84 -12.23 2.39 18.70
CA GLN A 84 -12.37 1.43 19.81
C GLN A 84 -13.13 2.02 21.00
N MET A 85 -12.89 3.29 21.33
CA MET A 85 -13.63 3.99 22.39
C MET A 85 -15.10 4.19 22.01
N MET A 86 -15.36 4.59 20.76
CA MET A 86 -16.71 4.74 20.21
C MET A 86 -17.47 3.42 20.21
N ALA A 87 -16.81 2.30 19.87
CA ALA A 87 -17.42 0.98 19.94
C ALA A 87 -17.89 0.64 21.36
N GLY A 88 -17.09 0.97 22.39
CA GLY A 88 -17.50 0.80 23.79
C GLY A 88 -18.62 1.72 24.22
N LEU A 89 -18.64 2.97 23.73
CA LEU A 89 -19.75 3.90 23.97
C LEU A 89 -21.06 3.40 23.35
N ILE A 90 -21.01 2.84 22.14
CA ILE A 90 -22.18 2.28 21.43
C ILE A 90 -22.69 1.00 22.11
N LEU A 91 -21.76 0.12 22.54
CA LEU A 91 -22.11 -1.13 23.22
C LEU A 91 -22.62 -0.91 24.64
N HIS A 92 -22.39 0.26 25.21
CA HIS A 92 -22.83 0.56 26.56
C HIS A 92 -24.37 0.64 26.63
N SER A 93 -24.95 -0.05 27.61
CA SER A 93 -26.39 -0.31 27.72
C SER A 93 -27.27 0.94 27.95
N SER A 94 -26.71 2.14 28.18
CA SER A 94 -27.49 3.34 28.49
C SER A 94 -28.04 4.11 27.30
N LEU A 95 -27.68 3.76 26.05
CA LEU A 95 -28.42 4.20 24.86
C LEU A 95 -29.79 3.50 24.84
N HIS A 96 -30.74 4.05 25.60
CA HIS A 96 -32.13 3.62 25.76
C HIS A 96 -32.93 3.75 24.45
N LEU A 97 -32.53 3.04 23.40
CA LEU A 97 -33.30 2.87 22.18
C LEU A 97 -33.98 1.48 22.19
N GLY A 98 -35.18 1.43 22.80
CA GLY A 98 -36.15 0.34 22.60
C GLY A 98 -35.61 -1.09 22.82
N GLU A 99 -35.85 -1.97 21.84
CA GLU A 99 -35.53 -3.42 21.90
C GLU A 99 -34.03 -3.73 21.94
N LEU A 100 -33.18 -2.82 21.46
CA LEU A 100 -31.73 -3.00 21.43
C LEU A 100 -31.13 -3.09 22.84
N GLY A 101 -31.68 -2.35 23.80
CA GLY A 101 -31.26 -2.41 25.21
C GLY A 101 -31.54 -3.77 25.86
N MET A 102 -32.62 -4.46 25.46
CA MET A 102 -32.92 -5.82 25.92
C MET A 102 -31.96 -6.85 25.33
N PHE A 103 -31.54 -6.65 24.07
CA PHE A 103 -30.52 -7.47 23.43
C PHE A 103 -29.15 -7.30 24.10
N MET A 104 -28.72 -6.07 24.38
CA MET A 104 -27.45 -5.79 25.04
C MET A 104 -27.37 -6.34 26.46
N ARG A 105 -28.46 -6.27 27.24
CA ARG A 105 -28.54 -6.91 28.57
C ARG A 105 -28.46 -8.44 28.53
N LYS A 106 -28.87 -9.07 27.42
CA LYS A 106 -28.69 -10.52 27.19
C LYS A 106 -27.27 -10.84 26.74
N LEU A 107 -26.61 -9.92 26.03
CA LEU A 107 -25.26 -10.08 25.51
C LEU A 107 -24.19 -9.87 26.60
N PHE A 108 -24.44 -8.98 27.58
CA PHE A 108 -23.56 -8.74 28.73
C PHE A 108 -24.28 -9.03 30.05
N PRO A 109 -24.53 -10.32 30.39
CA PRO A 109 -25.14 -10.68 31.66
C PRO A 109 -24.19 -10.38 32.84
N TYR A 110 -24.76 -10.14 34.03
CA TYR A 110 -24.00 -9.85 35.25
C TYR A 110 -22.89 -10.91 35.49
N GLY A 111 -21.64 -10.45 35.65
CA GLY A 111 -20.45 -11.28 35.86
C GLY A 111 -19.59 -11.56 34.61
N THR A 112 -20.14 -11.47 33.38
CA THR A 112 -19.28 -11.61 32.17
C THR A 112 -18.35 -10.41 31.98
N GLN A 113 -18.77 -9.23 32.46
CA GLN A 113 -17.96 -8.00 32.40
C GLN A 113 -16.65 -8.12 33.18
N ASP A 114 -16.64 -8.81 34.33
CA ASP A 114 -15.44 -9.05 35.12
C ASP A 114 -14.48 -10.04 34.43
N THR A 115 -15.04 -11.00 33.68
CA THR A 115 -14.25 -11.97 32.90
C THR A 115 -13.55 -11.26 31.73
N ILE A 116 -14.29 -10.47 30.95
CA ILE A 116 -13.70 -9.64 29.89
C ILE A 116 -12.70 -8.66 30.48
N GLY A 117 -13.01 -8.03 31.62
CA GLY A 117 -12.11 -7.15 32.36
C GLY A 117 -10.79 -7.82 32.78
N THR A 118 -10.82 -9.11 33.12
CA THR A 118 -9.61 -9.86 33.47
C THR A 118 -8.76 -10.14 32.23
N VAL A 119 -9.37 -10.59 31.13
CA VAL A 119 -8.68 -10.82 29.85
C VAL A 119 -8.09 -9.52 29.32
N SER A 120 -8.82 -8.43 29.44
CA SER A 120 -8.40 -7.12 28.98
C SER A 120 -7.25 -6.54 29.81
N SER A 121 -7.25 -6.77 31.12
CA SER A 121 -6.15 -6.39 32.02
C SER A 121 -4.84 -7.11 31.68
N ILE A 122 -4.91 -8.41 31.35
CA ILE A 122 -3.76 -9.19 30.84
C ILE A 122 -3.21 -8.53 29.57
N GLY A 123 -4.11 -8.17 28.67
CA GLY A 123 -3.83 -7.42 27.46
C GLY A 123 -3.08 -6.12 27.66
N TYR A 124 -3.62 -5.27 28.55
CA TYR A 124 -3.06 -3.97 28.87
C TYR A 124 -1.65 -4.07 29.49
N VAL A 125 -1.41 -5.10 30.31
CA VAL A 125 -0.09 -5.36 30.91
C VAL A 125 0.94 -5.73 29.86
N LEU A 126 0.56 -6.57 28.88
CA LEU A 126 1.43 -6.89 27.74
C LEU A 126 1.69 -5.64 26.89
N PHE A 127 0.68 -4.77 26.71
CA PHE A 127 0.84 -3.51 26.00
C PHE A 127 1.84 -2.58 26.69
N ILE A 128 1.70 -2.37 28.00
CA ILE A 128 2.63 -1.54 28.78
C ILE A 128 4.05 -2.14 28.80
N PHE A 129 4.16 -3.47 28.91
CA PHE A 129 5.45 -4.15 28.81
C PHE A 129 6.12 -3.90 27.46
N ILE A 130 5.41 -4.09 26.35
CA ILE A 130 5.96 -3.91 25.00
C ILE A 130 6.35 -2.46 24.74
N ASN A 131 5.55 -1.49 25.18
CA ASN A 131 5.94 -0.08 25.14
C ASN A 131 7.21 0.18 25.95
N GLY A 132 7.33 -0.41 27.14
CA GLY A 132 8.55 -0.35 27.95
C GLY A 132 9.77 -0.94 27.25
N VAL A 133 9.62 -2.05 26.51
CA VAL A 133 10.71 -2.67 25.70
C VAL A 133 11.11 -1.77 24.53
N GLN A 134 10.17 -1.03 23.94
CA GLN A 134 10.42 -0.12 22.82
C GLN A 134 11.07 1.21 23.24
N MET A 135 11.04 1.55 24.53
CA MET A 135 11.66 2.75 25.08
C MET A 135 13.17 2.59 25.23
N ASP A 136 13.93 3.48 24.60
CA ASP A 136 15.38 3.55 24.80
C ASP A 136 15.71 4.43 26.03
N PHE A 137 15.96 3.80 27.18
CA PHE A 137 16.33 4.51 28.39
C PHE A 137 17.72 5.18 28.28
N SER A 138 18.62 4.66 27.42
CA SER A 138 19.93 5.26 27.20
C SER A 138 19.83 6.64 26.55
N MET A 139 18.80 6.84 25.72
CA MET A 139 18.53 8.13 25.10
C MET A 139 18.22 9.23 26.11
N ILE A 140 17.60 8.95 27.27
CA ILE A 140 17.34 9.97 28.31
C ILE A 140 18.61 10.76 28.70
N THR A 141 19.76 10.09 28.71
CA THR A 141 21.03 10.75 29.05
C THR A 141 21.65 11.49 27.88
N ARG A 142 21.31 11.10 26.65
CA ARG A 142 21.81 11.69 25.39
C ARG A 142 20.84 12.73 24.80
N THR A 143 19.63 12.84 25.34
CA THR A 143 18.63 13.82 24.90
C THR A 143 19.17 15.21 25.14
N GLY A 144 19.10 16.06 24.10
CA GLY A 144 19.60 17.42 24.18
C GLY A 144 18.88 18.22 25.28
N LYS A 145 19.54 19.28 25.77
CA LYS A 145 19.02 20.17 26.84
C LYS A 145 17.59 20.68 26.57
N LYS A 146 17.21 20.82 25.29
CA LYS A 146 15.87 21.23 24.86
C LYS A 146 14.77 20.27 25.35
N ALA A 147 14.92 18.96 25.10
CA ALA A 147 13.93 17.96 25.47
C ALA A 147 13.73 17.87 26.99
N TRP A 148 14.84 17.89 27.76
CA TRP A 148 14.81 17.93 29.23
C TRP A 148 14.09 19.16 29.78
N THR A 149 14.37 20.34 29.21
CA THR A 149 13.78 21.60 29.66
C THR A 149 12.27 21.59 29.41
N ILE A 150 11.83 21.12 28.24
CA ILE A 150 10.40 21.02 27.88
C ILE A 150 9.69 20.00 28.76
N ALA A 151 10.28 18.82 28.99
CA ALA A 151 9.70 17.78 29.83
C ALA A 151 9.53 18.22 31.29
N ILE A 152 10.58 18.78 31.90
CA ILE A 152 10.54 19.21 33.31
C ILE A 152 9.55 20.37 33.50
N ILE A 153 9.63 21.42 32.67
CA ILE A 153 8.74 22.58 32.79
C ILE A 153 7.29 22.19 32.46
N GLY A 154 7.09 21.37 31.43
CA GLY A 154 5.79 20.85 31.01
C GLY A 154 5.11 19.96 32.05
N LEU A 155 5.87 19.40 33.01
CA LEU A 155 5.33 18.64 34.14
C LEU A 155 5.18 19.49 35.41
N LEU A 156 6.25 20.16 35.84
CA LEU A 156 6.29 20.86 37.13
C LEU A 156 5.39 22.10 37.16
N VAL A 157 5.31 22.86 36.07
CA VAL A 157 4.48 24.07 36.05
C VAL A 157 2.99 23.71 36.15
N PRO A 158 2.41 22.84 35.31
CA PRO A 158 1.00 22.45 35.45
C PRO A 158 0.69 21.82 36.81
N LEU A 159 1.58 20.98 37.34
CA LEU A 159 1.40 20.36 38.66
C LEU A 159 1.36 21.42 39.78
N SER A 160 2.29 22.38 39.75
CA SER A 160 2.35 23.46 40.75
C SER A 160 1.13 24.38 40.68
N VAL A 161 0.68 24.73 39.47
CA VAL A 161 -0.50 25.58 39.28
C VAL A 161 -1.76 24.83 39.69
N ALA A 162 -1.89 23.54 39.36
CA ALA A 162 -2.98 22.69 39.83
C ALA A 162 -3.06 22.65 41.36
N ALA A 163 -1.95 22.30 42.04
CA ALA A 163 -1.90 22.24 43.50
C ALA A 163 -2.23 23.59 44.15
N THR A 164 -1.68 24.68 43.61
CA THR A 164 -1.87 26.03 44.14
C THR A 164 -3.30 26.52 43.94
N THR A 165 -3.87 26.32 42.74
CA THR A 165 -5.23 26.75 42.38
C THR A 165 -6.26 26.04 43.23
N LEU A 166 -6.07 24.73 43.44
CA LEU A 166 -6.92 23.91 44.29
C LEU A 166 -6.78 24.34 45.76
N TYR A 167 -5.55 24.51 46.25
CA TYR A 167 -5.30 24.95 47.64
C TYR A 167 -5.99 26.29 47.97
N PHE A 168 -5.81 27.32 47.14
CA PHE A 168 -6.42 28.63 47.38
C PHE A 168 -7.93 28.66 47.16
N SER A 169 -8.44 27.83 46.26
CA SER A 169 -9.87 27.81 45.93
C SER A 169 -10.65 26.78 46.74
N ARG A 170 -10.00 26.02 47.63
CA ARG A 170 -10.59 24.94 48.45
C ARG A 170 -11.89 25.35 49.09
N GLN A 171 -11.91 26.50 49.78
CA GLN A 171 -13.09 26.96 50.51
C GLN A 171 -14.24 27.41 49.60
N ARG A 172 -13.96 27.86 48.37
CA ARG A 172 -15.01 28.23 47.40
C ARG A 172 -15.51 27.01 46.64
N ILE A 173 -14.62 26.12 46.23
CA ILE A 173 -14.93 24.93 45.43
C ILE A 173 -15.68 23.89 46.27
N SER A 174 -15.36 23.73 47.55
CA SER A 174 -16.08 22.81 48.46
C SER A 174 -17.55 23.19 48.67
N MET A 175 -17.98 24.40 48.29
CA MET A 175 -19.40 24.79 48.29
C MET A 175 -20.15 24.30 47.03
N TYR A 176 -19.43 23.96 45.96
CA TYR A 176 -19.98 23.59 44.66
C TYR A 176 -19.81 22.11 44.31
N ILE A 177 -18.78 21.45 44.85
CA ILE A 177 -18.43 20.06 44.54
C ILE A 177 -18.52 19.21 45.80
N TYR A 178 -19.21 18.07 45.70
CA TYR A 178 -19.45 17.13 46.80
C TYR A 178 -18.17 16.40 47.25
N ASN A 179 -17.28 16.06 46.30
CA ASN A 179 -16.02 15.37 46.56
C ASN A 179 -14.82 16.18 46.04
N TYR A 180 -14.15 16.91 46.95
CA TYR A 180 -13.04 17.79 46.61
C TYR A 180 -11.77 17.02 46.16
N ASP A 181 -11.59 15.81 46.66
CA ASP A 181 -10.41 14.99 46.37
C ASP A 181 -10.44 14.47 44.91
N ASP A 182 -11.64 14.22 44.35
CA ASP A 182 -11.83 13.84 42.95
C ASP A 182 -11.31 14.90 41.98
N LEU A 183 -11.54 16.19 42.27
CA LEU A 183 -11.05 17.30 41.43
C LEU A 183 -9.52 17.39 41.46
N TYR A 184 -8.91 17.13 42.61
CA TYR A 184 -7.45 17.12 42.75
C TYR A 184 -6.82 15.97 41.95
N VAL A 185 -7.34 14.76 42.13
CA VAL A 185 -6.88 13.56 41.41
C VAL A 185 -7.09 13.72 39.90
N THR A 186 -8.22 14.30 39.49
CA THR A 186 -8.52 14.63 38.07
C THR A 186 -7.50 15.60 37.50
N THR A 187 -7.19 16.69 38.20
CA THR A 187 -6.27 17.70 37.67
C THR A 187 -4.85 17.14 37.57
N VAL A 188 -4.39 16.40 38.58
CA VAL A 188 -3.06 15.75 38.59
C VAL A 188 -2.96 14.70 37.49
N SER A 189 -3.95 13.83 37.33
CA SER A 189 -3.92 12.78 36.31
C SER A 189 -3.94 13.34 34.87
N HIS A 190 -4.59 14.50 34.63
CA HIS A 190 -4.50 15.19 33.34
C HIS A 190 -3.11 15.78 33.03
N THR A 191 -2.25 16.03 34.04
CA THR A 191 -0.87 16.46 33.76
C THR A 191 0.01 15.37 33.16
N VAL A 192 -0.30 14.09 33.41
CA VAL A 192 0.49 12.93 32.98
C VAL A 192 0.65 12.93 31.45
N VAL A 193 1.83 12.53 30.98
CA VAL A 193 2.14 12.32 29.56
C VAL A 193 2.68 10.91 29.41
N SER A 194 2.12 10.13 28.48
CA SER A 194 2.66 8.82 28.15
C SER A 194 3.40 8.83 26.81
N PHE A 195 4.62 8.29 26.79
CA PHE A 195 5.40 8.08 25.58
C PHE A 195 4.69 7.15 24.60
N ALA A 196 4.03 6.09 25.08
CA ALA A 196 3.34 5.12 24.23
C ALA A 196 2.24 5.78 23.38
N VAL A 197 1.49 6.70 24.00
CA VAL A 197 0.42 7.46 23.32
C VAL A 197 1.02 8.43 22.30
N ILE A 198 2.10 9.12 22.66
CA ILE A 198 2.76 10.08 21.77
C ILE A 198 3.42 9.36 20.58
N ALA A 199 4.05 8.22 20.81
CA ALA A 199 4.63 7.39 19.75
C ALA A 199 3.57 6.86 18.80
N SER A 200 2.43 6.40 19.33
CA SER A 200 1.30 5.96 18.50
C SER A 200 0.76 7.11 17.64
N LEU A 201 0.56 8.30 18.24
CA LEU A 201 0.10 9.49 17.53
C LEU A 201 1.05 9.91 16.40
N LEU A 202 2.36 9.99 16.67
CA LEU A 202 3.35 10.42 15.68
C LEU A 202 3.52 9.41 14.55
N ASN A 203 3.35 8.11 14.85
CA ASN A 203 3.31 7.07 13.84
C ASN A 203 2.04 7.18 12.97
N GLU A 204 0.87 7.46 13.54
CA GLU A 204 -0.37 7.68 12.77
C GLU A 204 -0.31 8.95 11.92
N LEU A 205 0.29 10.02 12.43
CA LEU A 205 0.52 11.27 11.69
C LEU A 205 1.66 11.15 10.66
N GLN A 206 2.44 10.06 10.66
CA GLN A 206 3.59 9.84 9.78
C GLN A 206 4.67 10.94 9.90
N ILE A 207 4.89 11.48 11.10
CA ILE A 207 5.88 12.56 11.36
C ILE A 207 6.93 12.20 12.41
N GLN A 208 7.07 10.92 12.77
CA GLN A 208 8.02 10.45 13.80
C GLN A 208 9.50 10.71 13.46
N ASN A 209 9.87 10.73 12.17
CA ASN A 209 11.24 10.98 11.73
C ASN A 209 11.59 12.47 11.67
N SER A 210 10.59 13.34 11.61
CA SER A 210 10.77 14.79 11.65
C SER A 210 11.53 15.24 12.91
N GLU A 211 12.23 16.38 12.82
CA GLU A 211 12.90 16.99 13.98
C GLU A 211 11.93 17.27 15.13
N LEU A 212 10.70 17.67 14.80
CA LEU A 212 9.59 17.87 15.73
C LEU A 212 9.18 16.55 16.40
N GLY A 213 8.98 15.49 15.62
CA GLY A 213 8.61 14.16 16.11
C GLY A 213 9.68 13.56 17.03
N ARG A 214 10.96 13.66 16.65
CA ARG A 214 12.08 13.23 17.48
C ARG A 214 12.18 14.01 18.79
N LEU A 215 11.96 15.33 18.75
CA LEU A 215 11.91 16.17 19.96
C LEU A 215 10.71 15.84 20.85
N ALA A 216 9.54 15.56 20.25
CA ALA A 216 8.33 15.16 20.97
C ALA A 216 8.51 13.80 21.66
N LEU A 217 9.01 12.78 20.95
CA LEU A 217 9.27 11.45 21.50
C LEU A 217 10.29 11.49 22.64
N SER A 218 11.40 12.23 22.45
CA SER A 218 12.42 12.38 23.49
C SER A 218 11.90 13.11 24.73
N SER A 219 11.11 14.18 24.56
CA SER A 219 10.50 14.92 25.67
C SER A 219 9.43 14.08 26.37
N ALA A 220 8.64 13.31 25.61
CA ALA A 220 7.62 12.40 26.14
C ALA A 220 8.25 11.27 26.95
N LEU A 221 9.37 10.70 26.49
CA LEU A 221 10.08 9.63 27.18
C LEU A 221 10.58 10.08 28.57
N VAL A 222 11.19 11.28 28.65
CA VAL A 222 11.60 11.86 29.94
C VAL A 222 10.38 12.15 30.82
N SER A 223 9.34 12.75 30.25
CA SER A 223 8.10 13.04 30.97
C SER A 223 7.42 11.78 31.51
N ASP A 224 7.38 10.68 30.76
CA ASP A 224 6.68 9.44 31.14
C ASP A 224 7.36 8.76 32.35
N VAL A 225 8.69 8.72 32.37
CA VAL A 225 9.46 8.24 33.52
C VAL A 225 9.21 9.11 34.76
N LEU A 226 9.23 10.44 34.60
CA LEU A 226 8.95 11.37 35.71
C LEU A 226 7.50 11.24 36.20
N CYS A 227 6.53 11.14 35.28
CA CYS A 227 5.11 10.97 35.61
C CYS A 227 4.87 9.66 36.34
N THR A 228 5.48 8.55 35.90
CA THR A 228 5.38 7.24 36.56
C THR A 228 5.88 7.29 38.00
N ILE A 229 6.97 8.02 38.26
CA ILE A 229 7.47 8.22 39.64
C ILE A 229 6.45 9.03 40.45
N VAL A 230 5.92 10.12 39.90
CA VAL A 230 4.92 10.97 40.57
C VAL A 230 3.63 10.20 40.86
N THR A 231 3.12 9.40 39.93
CA THR A 231 1.90 8.59 40.10
C THR A 231 2.10 7.45 41.08
N ALA A 232 3.26 6.77 41.06
CA ALA A 232 3.57 5.70 42.02
C ALA A 232 3.68 6.23 43.46
N ILE A 233 4.27 7.42 43.65
CA ILE A 233 4.31 8.08 44.96
C ILE A 233 2.90 8.56 45.36
N GLY A 234 2.15 9.18 44.44
CA GLY A 234 0.80 9.69 44.71
C GLY A 234 -0.17 8.58 45.13
N THR A 235 -0.15 7.44 44.45
CA THR A 235 -0.98 6.27 44.80
C THR A 235 -0.59 5.68 46.16
N ALA A 236 0.71 5.60 46.48
CA ALA A 236 1.16 5.15 47.79
C ALA A 236 0.65 6.04 48.94
N LEU A 237 0.54 7.36 48.69
CA LEU A 237 0.02 8.33 49.66
C LEU A 237 -1.51 8.27 49.79
N MET A 238 -2.24 8.11 48.68
CA MET A 238 -3.71 8.18 48.67
C MET A 238 -4.41 6.90 49.17
N ILE A 239 -3.83 5.73 48.90
CA ILE A 239 -4.46 4.44 49.26
C ILE A 239 -4.31 4.13 50.76
N THR A 240 -3.41 4.81 51.46
CA THR A 240 -3.15 4.54 52.88
C THR A 240 -4.06 5.40 53.77
N PRO A 241 -4.92 4.82 54.63
CA PRO A 241 -5.73 5.61 55.56
C PRO A 241 -4.85 6.42 56.53
N GLU A 242 -5.29 7.63 56.87
CA GLU A 242 -4.54 8.72 57.54
C GLU A 242 -3.80 8.39 58.86
N THR A 243 -3.89 7.16 59.38
CA THR A 243 -3.46 6.81 60.74
C THR A 243 -2.26 5.87 60.86
N GLN A 244 -1.63 5.42 59.76
CA GLN A 244 -0.48 4.49 59.83
C GLN A 244 0.67 4.86 58.89
N MET A 245 1.55 5.77 59.34
CA MET A 245 2.79 6.16 58.63
C MET A 245 3.69 4.96 58.27
N ASP A 246 3.65 3.88 59.05
CA ASP A 246 4.42 2.66 58.81
C ASP A 246 4.04 1.98 57.49
N HIS A 247 2.76 2.03 57.09
CA HIS A 247 2.29 1.44 55.83
C HIS A 247 2.73 2.25 54.62
N VAL A 248 2.67 3.58 54.69
CA VAL A 248 3.20 4.48 53.65
C VAL A 248 4.70 4.26 53.47
N PHE A 249 5.44 4.22 54.58
CA PHE A 249 6.89 4.00 54.54
C PHE A 249 7.24 2.61 53.98
N LYS A 250 6.51 1.56 54.37
CA LYS A 250 6.70 0.20 53.83
C LYS A 250 6.43 0.14 52.33
N ASN A 251 5.36 0.77 51.85
CA ASN A 251 5.02 0.81 50.42
C ASN A 251 6.07 1.59 49.62
N PHE A 252 6.52 2.74 50.14
CA PHE A 252 7.59 3.52 49.52
C PHE A 252 8.92 2.74 49.43
N MET A 253 9.31 2.06 50.52
CA MET A 253 10.50 1.21 50.52
C MET A 253 10.35 0.00 49.59
N GLY A 254 9.15 -0.58 49.49
CA GLY A 254 8.84 -1.64 48.54
C GLY A 254 8.96 -1.18 47.09
N LEU A 255 8.43 0.00 46.76
CA LEU A 255 8.55 0.63 45.45
C LEU A 255 10.01 0.88 45.08
N LEU A 256 10.78 1.46 46.00
CA LEU A 256 12.22 1.70 45.79
C LEU A 256 13.00 0.39 45.61
N ALA A 257 12.68 -0.63 46.42
CA ALA A 257 13.28 -1.95 46.30
C ALA A 257 12.98 -2.59 44.93
N MET A 258 11.74 -2.49 44.45
CA MET A 258 11.35 -3.02 43.13
C MET A 258 12.07 -2.28 41.99
N ALA A 259 12.09 -0.95 42.03
CA ALA A 259 12.72 -0.11 41.03
C ALA A 259 14.25 -0.33 40.92
N ILE A 260 14.90 -0.73 42.01
CA ILE A 260 16.33 -1.06 42.04
C ILE A 260 16.57 -2.54 41.68
N PHE A 261 15.81 -3.46 42.26
CA PHE A 261 16.02 -4.90 42.12
C PHE A 261 15.78 -5.39 40.69
N VAL A 262 14.70 -4.95 40.05
CA VAL A 262 14.32 -5.45 38.72
C VAL A 262 15.41 -5.13 37.67
N PRO A 263 15.89 -3.88 37.52
CA PRO A 263 16.97 -3.59 36.58
C PRO A 263 18.30 -4.28 36.96
N LEU A 264 18.63 -4.40 38.25
CA LEU A 264 19.89 -5.03 38.68
C LEU A 264 19.95 -6.53 38.37
N VAL A 265 18.83 -7.24 38.45
CA VAL A 265 18.78 -8.70 38.21
C VAL A 265 18.47 -9.03 36.76
N PHE A 266 17.43 -8.42 36.20
CA PHE A 266 16.93 -8.82 34.89
C PHE A 266 17.76 -8.23 33.76
N ARG A 267 18.29 -7.00 33.87
CA ARG A 267 19.10 -6.41 32.78
C ARG A 267 20.36 -7.24 32.47
N PRO A 268 21.17 -7.69 33.46
CA PRO A 268 22.27 -8.62 33.17
C PRO A 268 21.80 -9.97 32.64
N ALA A 269 20.66 -10.49 33.10
CA ALA A 269 20.09 -11.74 32.59
C ALA A 269 19.71 -11.63 31.10
N MET A 270 19.13 -10.50 30.67
CA MET A 270 18.81 -10.25 29.27
C MET A 270 20.08 -10.17 28.41
N PHE A 271 21.13 -9.48 28.86
CA PHE A 271 22.42 -9.46 28.16
C PHE A 271 23.07 -10.85 28.08
N TRP A 272 22.88 -11.69 29.11
CA TRP A 272 23.32 -13.07 29.07
C TRP A 272 22.58 -13.90 28.01
N ILE A 273 21.26 -13.70 27.83
CA ILE A 273 20.46 -14.32 26.77
C ILE A 273 20.96 -13.87 25.39
N ILE A 274 21.24 -12.57 25.22
CA ILE A 274 21.78 -12.02 23.96
C ILE A 274 23.13 -12.66 23.64
N LYS A 275 24.06 -12.75 24.60
CA LYS A 275 25.37 -13.36 24.40
C LYS A 275 25.30 -14.86 24.05
N ARG A 276 24.22 -15.55 24.45
CA ARG A 276 23.96 -16.96 24.11
C ARG A 276 23.25 -17.13 22.76
N THR A 277 22.72 -16.06 22.19
CA THR A 277 22.04 -16.08 20.90
C THR A 277 23.08 -15.85 19.81
N PRO A 278 23.26 -16.79 18.86
CA PRO A 278 24.22 -16.62 17.77
C PRO A 278 23.82 -15.45 16.87
N GLU A 279 24.81 -14.71 16.38
CA GLU A 279 24.63 -13.54 15.50
C GLU A 279 23.78 -13.92 14.27
N GLY A 280 22.81 -13.06 13.94
CA GLY A 280 21.90 -13.25 12.80
C GLY A 280 20.79 -14.31 12.99
N ARG A 281 20.71 -15.01 14.13
CA ARG A 281 19.63 -15.98 14.40
C ARG A 281 18.58 -15.45 15.38
N PRO A 282 17.31 -15.89 15.26
CA PRO A 282 16.26 -15.51 16.20
C PRO A 282 16.54 -16.08 17.61
N VAL A 283 16.10 -15.34 18.63
CA VAL A 283 16.13 -15.80 20.03
C VAL A 283 15.23 -17.02 20.19
N LYS A 284 15.67 -18.01 20.98
CA LYS A 284 14.88 -19.21 21.26
C LYS A 284 13.58 -18.87 22.00
N ASP A 285 12.48 -19.45 21.54
CA ASP A 285 11.13 -19.25 22.08
C ASP A 285 11.01 -19.50 23.59
N GLY A 286 11.76 -20.48 24.12
CA GLY A 286 11.79 -20.76 25.56
C GLY A 286 12.19 -19.55 26.41
N TYR A 287 13.12 -18.71 25.94
CA TYR A 287 13.47 -17.48 26.66
C TYR A 287 12.33 -16.46 26.64
N LEU A 288 11.63 -16.34 25.51
CA LEU A 288 10.50 -15.42 25.38
C LEU A 288 9.35 -15.81 26.34
N TYR A 289 9.03 -17.10 26.45
CA TYR A 289 8.02 -17.58 27.39
C TYR A 289 8.39 -17.34 28.85
N ILE A 290 9.66 -17.54 29.23
CA ILE A 290 10.14 -17.22 30.59
C ILE A 290 9.95 -15.74 30.88
N ILE A 291 10.26 -14.85 29.94
CA ILE A 291 10.09 -13.40 30.11
C ILE A 291 8.61 -13.06 30.34
N ILE A 292 7.68 -13.64 29.57
CA ILE A 292 6.24 -13.43 29.74
C ILE A 292 5.76 -13.88 31.13
N VAL A 293 6.24 -15.03 31.63
CA VAL A 293 5.92 -15.49 32.99
C VAL A 293 6.43 -14.50 34.05
N VAL A 294 7.63 -13.95 33.84
CA VAL A 294 8.21 -12.94 34.73
C VAL A 294 7.42 -11.63 34.69
N VAL A 295 6.88 -11.21 33.54
CA VAL A 295 6.00 -10.03 33.42
C VAL A 295 4.83 -10.14 34.40
N PHE A 296 4.09 -11.25 34.37
CA PHE A 296 2.95 -11.45 35.27
C PHE A 296 3.35 -11.62 36.73
N ALA A 297 4.48 -12.28 37.00
CA ALA A 297 5.00 -12.43 38.36
C ALA A 297 5.39 -11.08 38.97
N LEU A 298 6.01 -10.19 38.19
CA LEU A 298 6.34 -8.84 38.64
C LEU A 298 5.09 -7.97 38.80
N GLY A 299 4.09 -8.08 37.92
CA GLY A 299 2.80 -7.42 38.09
C GLY A 299 2.10 -7.83 39.40
N TRP A 300 2.11 -9.13 39.71
CA TRP A 300 1.59 -9.64 40.98
C TRP A 300 2.34 -9.03 42.18
N LEU A 301 3.67 -8.94 42.10
CA LEU A 301 4.49 -8.32 43.14
C LEU A 301 4.20 -6.82 43.32
N SER A 302 3.88 -6.09 42.25
CA SER A 302 3.44 -4.68 42.35
C SER A 302 2.17 -4.52 43.17
N VAL A 303 1.17 -5.39 42.96
CA VAL A 303 -0.08 -5.37 43.73
C VAL A 303 0.16 -5.63 45.22
N MET A 304 1.11 -6.50 45.56
CA MET A 304 1.51 -6.76 46.95
C MET A 304 2.12 -5.54 47.66
N ILE A 305 2.63 -4.56 46.90
CA ILE A 305 3.21 -3.30 47.37
C ILE A 305 2.16 -2.16 47.32
N SER A 306 0.88 -2.49 47.10
CA SER A 306 -0.20 -1.51 46.90
C SER A 306 0.04 -0.57 45.72
N GLN A 307 0.63 -1.10 44.64
CA GLN A 307 0.84 -0.40 43.37
C GLN A 307 0.01 -1.06 42.25
N GLU A 308 -0.13 -0.36 41.13
CA GLU A 308 -0.83 -0.87 39.95
C GLU A 308 -0.14 -2.13 39.39
N PHE A 309 -0.94 -3.08 38.90
CA PHE A 309 -0.45 -4.35 38.32
C PHE A 309 0.46 -4.14 37.10
N THR A 310 0.37 -3.02 36.40
CA THR A 310 1.19 -2.69 35.23
C THR A 310 2.60 -2.20 35.56
N LEU A 311 2.83 -1.67 36.77
CA LEU A 311 4.09 -1.04 37.15
C LEU A 311 5.29 -2.00 37.03
N GLY A 312 5.13 -3.23 37.51
CA GLY A 312 6.19 -4.25 37.44
C GLY A 312 6.51 -4.67 36.01
N ALA A 313 5.50 -4.75 35.15
CA ALA A 313 5.65 -5.02 33.73
C ALA A 313 6.38 -3.87 33.02
N PHE A 314 6.06 -2.63 33.36
CA PHE A 314 6.75 -1.45 32.83
C PHE A 314 8.25 -1.43 33.19
N ILE A 315 8.59 -1.62 34.47
CA ILE A 315 9.99 -1.64 34.94
C ILE A 315 10.78 -2.79 34.31
N LEU A 316 10.14 -3.96 34.12
CA LEU A 316 10.78 -5.07 33.40
C LEU A 316 11.01 -4.72 31.93
N GLY A 317 10.02 -4.10 31.27
CA GLY A 317 10.14 -3.63 29.88
C GLY A 317 11.35 -2.72 29.70
N LEU A 318 11.50 -1.71 30.56
CA LEU A 318 12.65 -0.81 30.60
C LEU A 318 14.00 -1.51 30.87
N SER A 319 13.97 -2.69 31.46
CA SER A 319 15.17 -3.50 31.75
C SER A 319 15.58 -4.37 30.57
N VAL A 320 14.70 -4.59 29.59
CA VAL A 320 15.00 -5.31 28.35
C VAL A 320 15.74 -4.35 27.40
N PRO A 321 16.90 -4.73 26.87
CA PRO A 321 17.59 -3.91 25.87
C PRO A 321 16.78 -3.84 24.58
N GLU A 322 16.61 -2.62 24.09
CA GLU A 322 15.80 -2.28 22.93
C GLU A 322 16.45 -2.69 21.59
N GLY A 323 15.62 -3.11 20.63
CA GLY A 323 16.08 -3.56 19.30
C GLY A 323 16.57 -5.02 19.24
N ALA A 324 17.30 -5.36 18.18
CA ALA A 324 17.72 -6.73 17.90
C ALA A 324 18.89 -7.22 18.78
N PRO A 325 18.95 -8.53 19.14
CA PRO A 325 18.03 -9.60 18.70
C PRO A 325 16.84 -9.86 19.66
N LEU A 326 16.89 -9.41 20.91
CA LEU A 326 15.90 -9.78 21.94
C LEU A 326 14.66 -8.89 21.96
N GLY A 327 14.84 -7.57 22.05
CA GLY A 327 13.73 -6.61 22.07
C GLY A 327 12.88 -6.72 20.80
N SER A 328 13.52 -6.81 19.63
CA SER A 328 12.83 -7.01 18.35
C SER A 328 12.04 -8.32 18.29
N ALA A 329 12.57 -9.41 18.85
CA ALA A 329 11.87 -10.70 18.90
C ALA A 329 10.64 -10.64 19.82
N LEU A 330 10.75 -10.00 20.99
CA LEU A 330 9.63 -9.80 21.92
C LEU A 330 8.54 -8.94 21.27
N VAL A 331 8.92 -7.80 20.69
CA VAL A 331 8.00 -6.88 19.99
C VAL A 331 7.32 -7.62 18.84
N LYS A 332 8.05 -8.28 17.94
CA LYS A 332 7.47 -9.00 16.81
C LYS A 332 6.48 -10.09 17.22
N LYS A 333 6.76 -10.84 18.31
CA LYS A 333 5.86 -11.92 18.76
C LYS A 333 4.62 -11.41 19.52
N LEU A 334 4.77 -10.36 20.32
CA LEU A 334 3.71 -9.92 21.25
C LEU A 334 2.89 -8.74 20.71
N GLN A 335 3.44 -7.90 19.84
CA GLN A 335 2.78 -6.68 19.36
C GLN A 335 1.47 -6.98 18.61
N PHE A 336 1.43 -8.01 17.76
CA PHE A 336 0.21 -8.38 17.05
C PHE A 336 -0.92 -8.74 18.03
N PHE A 337 -0.68 -9.65 18.98
CA PHE A 337 -1.67 -10.03 19.97
C PHE A 337 -2.03 -8.87 20.91
N SER A 338 -1.04 -8.10 21.35
CA SER A 338 -1.25 -7.02 22.29
C SER A 338 -2.05 -5.87 21.70
N THR A 339 -1.63 -5.35 20.54
CA THR A 339 -2.19 -4.12 19.95
C THR A 339 -3.40 -4.40 19.07
N SER A 340 -3.40 -5.51 18.32
CA SER A 340 -4.50 -5.82 17.40
C SER A 340 -5.64 -6.58 18.06
N PHE A 341 -5.37 -7.42 19.07
CA PHE A 341 -6.39 -8.24 19.72
C PHE A 341 -6.80 -7.72 21.11
N PHE A 342 -5.87 -7.66 22.05
CA PHE A 342 -6.21 -7.36 23.44
C PHE A 342 -6.52 -5.89 23.70
N LEU A 343 -5.83 -4.97 23.03
CA LEU A 343 -5.99 -3.54 23.24
C LEU A 343 -7.41 -3.03 22.90
N PRO A 344 -8.03 -3.39 21.76
CA PRO A 344 -9.42 -3.06 21.48
C PRO A 344 -10.37 -3.53 22.58
N ILE A 345 -10.21 -4.78 23.03
CA ILE A 345 -11.03 -5.37 24.10
C ILE A 345 -10.88 -4.55 25.39
N PHE A 346 -9.65 -4.15 25.74
CA PHE A 346 -9.38 -3.29 26.89
C PHE A 346 -10.05 -1.92 26.80
N VAL A 347 -9.81 -1.18 25.72
CA VAL A 347 -10.37 0.16 25.53
C VAL A 347 -11.90 0.11 25.56
N THR A 348 -12.50 -0.85 24.86
CA THR A 348 -13.96 -1.04 24.86
C THR A 348 -14.48 -1.43 26.25
N THR A 349 -13.79 -2.29 27.00
CA THR A 349 -14.22 -2.68 28.35
C THR A 349 -14.18 -1.53 29.34
N CYS A 350 -13.15 -0.68 29.28
CA CYS A 350 -13.07 0.53 30.12
C CYS A 350 -14.24 1.48 29.83
N MET A 351 -14.59 1.65 28.55
CA MET A 351 -15.75 2.43 28.13
C MET A 351 -17.08 1.83 28.58
N LEU A 352 -17.22 0.50 28.54
CA LEU A 352 -18.43 -0.21 28.98
C LEU A 352 -18.69 -0.07 30.49
N LYS A 353 -17.64 0.06 31.31
CA LYS A 353 -17.75 0.25 32.77
C LYS A 353 -18.28 1.64 33.17
N ALA A 354 -18.19 2.65 32.31
CA ALA A 354 -18.71 4.00 32.61
C ALA A 354 -20.25 4.02 32.54
N ASP A 355 -20.94 4.67 33.48
CA ASP A 355 -22.42 4.67 33.54
C ASP A 355 -23.02 6.03 33.14
N TYR A 356 -23.14 6.27 31.85
CA TYR A 356 -23.60 7.55 31.29
C TYR A 356 -25.05 7.94 31.62
N SER A 357 -25.81 7.07 32.30
CA SER A 357 -27.19 7.38 32.72
C SER A 357 -27.23 8.46 33.82
N SER A 358 -26.16 8.58 34.60
CA SER A 358 -26.07 9.54 35.70
C SER A 358 -25.92 11.00 35.24
N MET A 359 -25.59 11.24 33.96
CA MET A 359 -25.33 12.58 33.41
C MET A 359 -26.55 13.50 33.26
N SER A 360 -27.78 12.98 33.31
CA SER A 360 -29.00 13.75 32.99
C SER A 360 -29.55 14.63 34.12
N ASP A 361 -29.05 14.52 35.35
CA ASP A 361 -29.62 15.23 36.51
C ASP A 361 -29.09 16.68 36.68
N ILE A 362 -30.00 17.62 36.99
CA ILE A 362 -29.75 19.08 37.05
C ILE A 362 -28.66 19.49 38.07
N TYR A 363 -28.49 18.75 39.17
CA TYR A 363 -27.42 18.99 40.15
C TYR A 363 -26.02 18.65 39.61
N LEU A 364 -25.97 17.76 38.61
CA LEU A 364 -24.73 17.37 37.95
C LEU A 364 -24.18 18.47 37.05
N SER A 365 -25.05 19.31 36.46
CA SER A 365 -24.63 20.38 35.53
C SER A 365 -23.55 21.29 36.12
N ARG A 366 -23.61 21.62 37.41
CA ARG A 366 -22.62 22.52 38.04
C ARG A 366 -21.30 21.82 38.37
N THR A 367 -21.32 20.61 38.92
CA THR A 367 -20.11 19.81 39.16
C THR A 367 -19.41 19.45 37.85
N VAL A 368 -20.17 18.99 36.85
CA VAL A 368 -19.69 18.70 35.49
C VAL A 368 -19.04 19.94 34.89
N SER A 369 -19.71 21.09 34.95
CA SER A 369 -19.16 22.35 34.44
C SER A 369 -17.84 22.72 35.14
N CYS A 370 -17.75 22.56 36.47
CA CYS A 370 -16.52 22.83 37.21
C CYS A 370 -15.37 21.90 36.81
N VAL A 371 -15.63 20.59 36.68
CA VAL A 371 -14.63 19.60 36.26
C VAL A 371 -14.17 19.88 34.83
N VAL A 372 -15.09 20.13 33.89
CA VAL A 372 -14.77 20.49 32.50
C VAL A 372 -13.94 21.76 32.42
N ILE A 373 -14.29 22.82 33.16
CA ILE A 373 -13.51 24.06 33.21
C ILE A 373 -12.10 23.80 33.77
N ALA A 374 -11.97 22.97 34.82
CA ALA A 374 -10.68 22.61 35.37
C ALA A 374 -9.80 21.85 34.35
N ILE A 375 -10.40 20.91 33.62
CA ILE A 375 -9.75 20.17 32.52
C ILE A 375 -9.28 21.15 31.45
N ILE A 376 -10.12 22.07 30.98
CA ILE A 376 -9.72 23.05 29.95
C ILE A 376 -8.56 23.91 30.46
N LEU A 377 -8.66 24.43 31.69
CA LEU A 377 -7.65 25.30 32.28
C LEU A 377 -6.30 24.61 32.41
N ILE A 378 -6.26 23.34 32.87
CA ILE A 378 -4.99 22.63 33.04
C ILE A 378 -4.30 22.34 31.70
N HIS A 379 -5.06 22.01 30.64
CA HIS A 379 -4.48 21.82 29.30
C HIS A 379 -3.96 23.14 28.72
N LEU A 380 -4.65 24.26 28.94
CA LEU A 380 -4.15 25.58 28.54
C LEU A 380 -2.84 25.92 29.25
N ILE A 381 -2.76 25.69 30.57
CA ILE A 381 -1.53 25.90 31.34
C ILE A 381 -0.41 25.00 30.82
N LYS A 382 -0.70 23.72 30.54
CA LYS A 382 0.27 22.76 29.99
C LYS A 382 0.75 23.15 28.60
N MET A 383 -0.13 23.62 27.72
CA MET A 383 0.26 24.16 26.41
C MET A 383 1.23 25.33 26.56
N VAL A 384 0.88 26.34 27.37
CA VAL A 384 1.74 27.51 27.61
C VAL A 384 3.10 27.08 28.20
N SER A 385 3.08 26.12 29.12
CA SER A 385 4.29 25.59 29.77
C SER A 385 5.23 24.86 28.80
N CYS A 386 4.71 24.30 27.70
CA CYS A 386 5.52 23.67 26.66
C CYS A 386 5.99 24.67 25.59
N ILE A 387 5.15 25.67 25.24
CA ILE A 387 5.45 26.68 24.21
C ILE A 387 6.59 27.61 24.67
N LEU A 388 6.55 28.09 25.90
CA LEU A 388 7.56 29.02 26.44
C LEU A 388 9.01 28.47 26.33
N PRO A 389 9.33 27.25 26.81
CA PRO A 389 10.67 26.69 26.66
C PRO A 389 11.03 26.30 25.22
N ALA A 390 10.04 26.00 24.37
CA ALA A 390 10.29 25.72 22.96
C ALA A 390 10.73 26.99 22.20
N ILE A 391 10.04 28.11 22.41
CA ILE A 391 10.39 29.40 21.79
C ILE A 391 11.74 29.91 22.32
N SER A 392 12.02 29.77 23.61
CA SER A 392 13.32 30.15 24.17
C SER A 392 14.48 29.30 23.62
N SER A 393 14.17 28.14 23.04
CA SER A 393 15.11 27.26 22.35
C SER A 393 15.25 27.55 20.84
N ASN A 394 14.81 28.74 20.39
CA ASN A 394 14.81 29.21 18.99
C ASN A 394 13.95 28.38 18.03
N MET A 395 12.85 27.79 18.53
CA MET A 395 11.89 27.07 17.69
C MET A 395 10.83 28.04 17.14
N PRO A 396 10.42 27.95 15.86
CA PRO A 396 9.37 28.80 15.33
C PRO A 396 8.04 28.52 16.05
N ILE A 397 7.21 29.56 16.19
CA ILE A 397 5.99 29.51 17.02
C ILE A 397 5.02 28.42 16.56
N ARG A 398 4.92 28.15 15.24
CA ARG A 398 4.07 27.10 14.69
C ARG A 398 4.52 25.70 15.11
N ASP A 399 5.81 25.43 15.06
CA ASP A 399 6.36 24.13 15.47
C ASP A 399 6.29 23.99 16.99
N ALA A 400 6.51 25.08 17.75
CA ALA A 400 6.35 25.10 19.20
C ALA A 400 4.89 24.82 19.63
N LEU A 401 3.91 25.39 18.91
CA LEU A 401 2.49 25.12 19.12
C LEU A 401 2.13 23.68 18.76
N SER A 402 2.65 23.16 17.64
CA SER A 402 2.46 21.77 17.23
C SER A 402 3.04 20.80 18.27
N LEU A 403 4.24 21.08 18.79
CA LEU A 403 4.88 20.30 19.86
C LEU A 403 4.03 20.28 21.13
N ALA A 404 3.52 21.45 21.53
CA ALA A 404 2.67 21.58 22.72
C ALA A 404 1.35 20.81 22.56
N LEU A 405 0.74 20.82 21.38
CA LEU A 405 -0.45 20.03 21.08
C LEU A 405 -0.15 18.52 21.16
N ILE A 406 0.94 18.09 20.52
CA ILE A 406 1.40 16.68 20.57
C ILE A 406 1.56 16.25 22.03
N LEU A 407 2.29 17.00 22.87
CA LEU A 407 2.51 16.67 24.29
C LEU A 407 1.25 16.77 25.19
N ASN A 408 0.12 17.27 24.68
CA ASN A 408 -1.17 17.28 25.37
C ASN A 408 -2.08 16.11 24.99
N THR A 409 -1.68 15.25 24.07
CA THR A 409 -2.45 14.08 23.65
C THR A 409 -2.72 13.14 24.81
N LYS A 410 -3.91 12.54 24.81
CA LYS A 410 -4.37 11.53 25.75
C LYS A 410 -4.79 10.27 25.01
N GLY A 411 -4.56 9.11 25.59
CA GLY A 411 -4.84 7.84 24.93
C GLY A 411 -5.01 6.68 25.88
N VAL A 412 -4.58 5.50 25.42
CA VAL A 412 -4.77 4.21 26.11
C VAL A 412 -4.23 4.23 27.54
N VAL A 413 -3.07 4.84 27.77
CA VAL A 413 -2.42 4.80 29.09
C VAL A 413 -3.23 5.57 30.13
N GLU A 414 -3.77 6.73 29.76
CA GLU A 414 -4.62 7.51 30.65
C GLU A 414 -5.97 6.84 30.93
N ILE A 415 -6.55 6.12 29.96
CA ILE A 415 -7.72 5.27 30.23
C ILE A 415 -7.41 4.26 31.34
N GLY A 416 -6.25 3.59 31.28
CA GLY A 416 -5.84 2.62 32.30
C GLY A 416 -5.68 3.25 33.68
N ILE A 417 -5.08 4.45 33.76
CA ILE A 417 -4.98 5.19 35.01
C ILE A 417 -6.37 5.52 35.56
N TYR A 418 -7.30 6.02 34.73
CA TYR A 418 -8.64 6.37 35.18
C TYR A 418 -9.44 5.14 35.63
N PHE A 419 -9.31 4.04 34.90
CA PHE A 419 -9.91 2.76 35.26
C PHE A 419 -9.39 2.26 36.61
N TYR A 420 -8.08 2.34 36.85
CA TYR A 420 -7.48 1.98 38.13
C TYR A 420 -7.97 2.87 39.28
N LEU A 421 -8.06 4.18 39.07
CA LEU A 421 -8.57 5.12 40.07
C LEU A 421 -10.04 4.85 40.40
N TYR A 422 -10.85 4.51 39.39
CA TYR A 422 -12.26 4.18 39.54
C TYR A 422 -12.46 2.84 40.28
N ASP A 423 -11.75 1.78 39.90
CA ASP A 423 -11.86 0.47 40.55
C ASP A 423 -11.43 0.51 42.03
N ASN A 424 -10.46 1.37 42.39
CA ASN A 424 -10.07 1.60 43.78
C ASN A 424 -10.97 2.60 44.54
N ARG A 425 -12.03 3.10 43.90
CA ARG A 425 -12.98 4.07 44.48
C ARG A 425 -12.33 5.39 44.93
N ILE A 426 -11.26 5.79 44.24
CA ILE A 426 -10.58 7.08 44.47
C ILE A 426 -11.33 8.21 43.76
N ILE A 427 -11.94 7.92 42.60
CA ILE A 427 -12.78 8.86 41.86
C ILE A 427 -14.23 8.35 41.79
N ASP A 428 -15.20 9.25 41.80
CA ASP A 428 -16.61 8.91 41.59
C ASP A 428 -16.92 8.52 40.12
N GLY A 429 -18.07 7.87 39.91
CA GLY A 429 -18.49 7.40 38.58
C GLY A 429 -18.68 8.54 37.58
N VAL A 430 -19.25 9.66 38.04
CA VAL A 430 -19.51 10.83 37.20
C VAL A 430 -18.21 11.46 36.71
N THR A 431 -17.20 11.60 37.57
CA THR A 431 -15.88 12.10 37.18
C THR A 431 -15.22 11.14 36.21
N TYR A 432 -15.30 9.82 36.45
CA TYR A 432 -14.79 8.81 35.51
C TYR A 432 -15.43 8.95 34.11
N GLU A 433 -16.74 9.17 34.00
CA GLU A 433 -17.41 9.39 32.71
C GLU A 433 -16.90 10.64 31.98
N ILE A 434 -16.81 11.76 32.69
CA ILE A 434 -16.29 13.02 32.13
C ILE A 434 -14.86 12.84 31.64
N LEU A 435 -14.03 12.15 32.43
CA LEU A 435 -12.65 11.84 32.10
C LEU A 435 -12.55 11.01 30.81
N MET A 436 -13.35 9.97 30.66
CA MET A 436 -13.37 9.13 29.45
C MET A 436 -13.82 9.92 28.21
N ILE A 437 -14.88 10.73 28.32
CA ILE A 437 -15.34 11.60 27.22
C ILE A 437 -14.27 12.62 26.85
N SER A 438 -13.57 13.19 27.85
CA SER A 438 -12.53 14.18 27.60
C SER A 438 -11.38 13.62 26.75
N ILE A 439 -11.03 12.33 26.91
CA ILE A 439 -9.99 11.68 26.09
C ILE A 439 -10.40 11.66 24.62
N ILE A 440 -11.65 11.29 24.30
CA ILE A 440 -12.16 11.27 22.92
C ILE A 440 -12.05 12.66 22.29
N ILE A 441 -12.47 13.70 23.01
CA ILE A 441 -12.45 15.09 22.54
C ILE A 441 -11.01 15.56 22.34
N ILE A 442 -10.13 15.38 23.34
CA ILE A 442 -8.73 15.83 23.27
C ILE A 442 -7.98 15.13 22.15
N ALA A 443 -8.11 13.79 22.04
CA ALA A 443 -7.44 13.02 20.98
C ALA A 443 -7.89 13.47 19.59
N SER A 444 -9.19 13.73 19.40
CA SER A 444 -9.73 14.22 18.12
C SER A 444 -9.21 15.62 17.77
N VAL A 445 -9.26 16.54 18.74
CA VAL A 445 -8.83 17.93 18.54
C VAL A 445 -7.34 18.01 18.25
N VAL A 446 -6.50 17.28 18.99
CA VAL A 446 -5.05 17.29 18.78
C VAL A 446 -4.69 16.73 17.40
N GLN A 447 -5.24 15.57 17.02
CA GLN A 447 -4.98 14.94 15.72
C GLN A 447 -5.30 15.90 14.56
N TRP A 448 -6.51 16.49 14.59
CA TRP A 448 -6.94 17.43 13.56
C TRP A 448 -6.07 18.69 13.54
N SER A 449 -5.79 19.27 14.71
CA SER A 449 -5.02 20.51 14.82
C SER A 449 -3.57 20.35 14.35
N VAL A 450 -2.91 19.24 14.70
CA VAL A 450 -1.52 18.99 14.28
C VAL A 450 -1.45 18.76 12.77
N LYS A 451 -2.40 18.01 12.19
CA LYS A 451 -2.47 17.78 10.74
C LYS A 451 -2.66 19.08 9.94
N VAL A 452 -3.41 20.04 10.47
CA VAL A 452 -3.60 21.36 9.85
C VAL A 452 -2.38 22.27 10.04
N LEU A 453 -1.75 22.22 11.21
CA LEU A 453 -0.69 23.16 11.59
C LEU A 453 0.70 22.75 11.07
N TYR A 454 0.96 21.45 10.98
CA TYR A 454 2.24 20.88 10.60
C TYR A 454 2.14 20.12 9.28
N ASP A 455 2.78 20.67 8.26
CA ASP A 455 2.94 20.03 6.96
C ASP A 455 4.44 19.78 6.72
N PRO A 456 4.91 18.51 6.74
CA PRO A 456 6.32 18.20 6.55
C PRO A 456 6.83 18.64 5.18
N SER A 457 5.95 18.71 4.17
CA SER A 457 6.34 19.05 2.79
C SER A 457 6.67 20.54 2.61
N ARG A 458 6.19 21.41 3.51
CA ARG A 458 6.54 22.84 3.52
C ARG A 458 8.01 23.10 3.77
N LYS A 459 8.72 22.18 4.45
CA LYS A 459 10.17 22.28 4.62
C LYS A 459 10.83 22.45 3.24
N TYR A 460 10.32 21.77 2.21
CA TYR A 460 10.90 21.70 0.86
C TYR A 460 10.41 22.78 -0.12
N ALA A 461 9.35 23.52 0.18
CA ALA A 461 8.69 24.44 -0.76
C ALA A 461 9.45 25.76 -1.07
N GLY A 462 10.53 26.07 -0.33
CA GLY A 462 11.24 27.36 -0.42
C GLY A 462 12.67 27.31 -0.96
N TYR A 463 13.12 26.20 -1.56
CA TYR A 463 14.53 26.05 -1.93
C TYR A 463 14.86 26.62 -3.32
N GLN A 464 16.02 27.28 -3.39
CA GLN A 464 16.69 27.62 -4.66
C GLN A 464 16.91 26.36 -5.49
N LYS A 465 16.96 26.47 -6.83
CA LYS A 465 17.32 25.36 -7.72
C LYS A 465 18.65 24.75 -7.23
N ARG A 466 18.62 23.46 -6.87
CA ARG A 466 19.70 22.60 -6.36
C ARG A 466 19.82 21.40 -7.29
N ASN A 467 20.13 21.69 -8.55
CA ASN A 467 20.47 20.69 -9.55
C ASN A 467 21.96 20.84 -9.92
N ILE A 468 22.54 19.81 -10.49
CA ILE A 468 23.92 19.76 -10.98
C ILE A 468 24.11 20.81 -12.07
N MET A 469 23.10 21.03 -12.92
CA MET A 469 23.16 22.05 -13.98
C MET A 469 23.39 23.48 -13.45
N SER A 470 22.87 23.82 -12.27
CA SER A 470 23.02 25.15 -11.66
C SER A 470 24.30 25.30 -10.81
N LEU A 471 25.12 24.26 -10.68
CA LEU A 471 26.38 24.34 -9.96
C LEU A 471 27.35 25.28 -10.68
N ARG A 472 28.11 26.06 -9.88
CA ARG A 472 29.18 26.90 -10.44
C ARG A 472 30.31 26.00 -10.97
N PRO A 473 30.98 26.39 -12.08
CA PRO A 473 32.17 25.69 -12.54
C PRO A 473 33.21 25.60 -11.40
N ASN A 474 33.81 24.42 -11.20
CA ASN A 474 34.81 24.15 -10.16
C ASN A 474 34.31 24.30 -8.71
N SER A 475 33.00 24.14 -8.48
CA SER A 475 32.45 24.03 -7.12
C SER A 475 32.31 22.58 -6.66
N ASP A 476 32.42 22.38 -5.35
CA ASP A 476 32.29 21.09 -4.69
C ASP A 476 30.94 20.43 -5.03
N LEU A 477 30.99 19.21 -5.58
CA LEU A 477 29.79 18.42 -5.79
C LEU A 477 29.43 17.70 -4.50
N LYS A 478 28.30 18.07 -3.91
CA LYS A 478 27.79 17.45 -2.70
C LYS A 478 26.76 16.39 -3.05
N MET A 479 27.00 15.15 -2.65
CA MET A 479 26.16 14.01 -2.96
C MET A 479 25.69 13.33 -1.67
N VAL A 480 24.44 12.86 -1.65
CA VAL A 480 23.96 11.91 -0.63
C VAL A 480 23.83 10.55 -1.28
N VAL A 481 24.44 9.53 -0.69
CA VAL A 481 24.38 8.15 -1.19
C VAL A 481 23.64 7.29 -0.17
N ALA A 482 22.53 6.70 -0.57
CA ALA A 482 21.76 5.80 0.28
C ALA A 482 22.26 4.36 0.13
N ILE A 483 22.51 3.68 1.25
CA ILE A 483 22.93 2.27 1.28
C ILE A 483 21.97 1.52 2.20
N HIS A 484 21.37 0.43 1.71
CA HIS A 484 20.49 -0.46 2.49
C HIS A 484 21.17 -1.76 2.90
N LYS A 485 22.06 -2.28 2.05
CA LYS A 485 22.72 -3.57 2.20
C LYS A 485 24.19 -3.42 1.81
N THR A 486 25.07 -4.24 2.39
CA THR A 486 26.53 -4.15 2.20
C THR A 486 26.97 -4.44 0.76
N ASN A 487 26.16 -5.14 -0.02
CA ASN A 487 26.41 -5.39 -1.44
C ASN A 487 26.30 -4.11 -2.30
N HIS A 488 25.62 -3.06 -1.85
CA HIS A 488 25.51 -1.83 -2.64
C HIS A 488 26.80 -0.99 -2.61
N ILE A 489 27.73 -1.28 -1.68
CA ILE A 489 28.95 -0.49 -1.48
C ILE A 489 29.77 -0.36 -2.77
N SER A 490 30.06 -1.47 -3.45
CA SER A 490 30.88 -1.45 -4.67
C SER A 490 30.23 -0.65 -5.79
N ALA A 491 28.92 -0.87 -6.00
CA ALA A 491 28.16 -0.17 -7.03
C ALA A 491 28.13 1.35 -6.80
N MET A 492 28.00 1.77 -5.55
CA MET A 492 28.03 3.19 -5.19
C MET A 492 29.41 3.80 -5.39
N ILE A 493 30.49 3.08 -5.06
CA ILE A 493 31.86 3.51 -5.34
C ILE A 493 32.08 3.65 -6.85
N ASP A 494 31.57 2.73 -7.66
CA ASP A 494 31.69 2.80 -9.13
C ASP A 494 31.00 4.07 -9.71
N VAL A 495 29.87 4.51 -9.14
CA VAL A 495 29.21 5.78 -9.54
C VAL A 495 30.01 7.01 -9.09
N LEU A 496 30.65 6.95 -7.93
CA LEU A 496 31.51 8.03 -7.46
C LEU A 496 32.79 8.14 -8.32
N ASP A 497 33.38 7.00 -8.70
CA ASP A 497 34.49 6.92 -9.65
C ASP A 497 34.10 7.50 -11.02
N LEU A 498 32.87 7.24 -11.48
CA LEU A 498 32.31 7.80 -12.71
C LEU A 498 32.26 9.34 -12.67
N CYS A 499 32.05 9.94 -11.50
CA CYS A 499 32.04 11.39 -11.34
C CYS A 499 33.45 12.03 -11.35
N CYS A 500 34.51 11.22 -11.37
CA CYS A 500 35.92 11.60 -11.45
C CYS A 500 36.33 12.68 -10.42
N PRO A 501 36.51 12.33 -9.13
CA PRO A 501 36.97 13.28 -8.12
C PRO A 501 38.39 13.79 -8.45
N THR A 502 38.56 15.11 -8.56
CA THR A 502 39.89 15.74 -8.73
C THR A 502 40.07 16.89 -7.75
N PRO A 503 41.32 17.30 -7.44
CA PRO A 503 41.56 18.44 -6.53
C PRO A 503 40.95 19.76 -7.02
N GLU A 504 40.75 19.90 -8.33
CA GLU A 504 40.11 21.07 -8.95
C GLU A 504 38.57 21.01 -8.88
N ASN A 505 38.01 19.82 -8.68
CA ASN A 505 36.57 19.57 -8.61
C ASN A 505 36.30 18.52 -7.53
N PRO A 506 36.40 18.91 -6.25
CA PRO A 506 36.26 17.98 -5.16
C PRO A 506 34.82 17.46 -5.04
N ILE A 507 34.69 16.24 -4.53
CA ILE A 507 33.39 15.62 -4.25
C ILE A 507 33.27 15.45 -2.73
N THR A 508 32.15 15.91 -2.18
CA THR A 508 31.77 15.63 -0.79
C THR A 508 30.62 14.63 -0.79
N VAL A 509 30.86 13.45 -0.24
CA VAL A 509 29.88 12.37 -0.21
C VAL A 509 29.41 12.15 1.21
N GLU A 510 28.10 12.25 1.41
CA GLU A 510 27.44 11.86 2.65
C GLU A 510 26.78 10.49 2.45
N VAL A 511 27.39 9.47 3.02
CA VAL A 511 26.93 8.08 2.91
C VAL A 511 25.94 7.80 4.04
N LEU A 512 24.69 7.55 3.68
CA LEU A 512 23.60 7.27 4.60
C LEU A 512 23.27 5.77 4.58
N HIS A 513 23.66 5.05 5.63
CA HIS A 513 23.24 3.66 5.83
C HIS A 513 21.84 3.63 6.45
N LEU A 514 20.86 3.16 5.69
CA LEU A 514 19.45 3.06 6.06
C LEU A 514 19.14 1.66 6.60
N ILE A 515 18.71 1.60 7.86
CA ILE A 515 18.37 0.35 8.55
C ILE A 515 16.92 0.42 9.02
N GLU A 516 16.18 -0.68 8.87
CA GLU A 516 14.80 -0.78 9.35
C GLU A 516 14.72 -0.70 10.88
N LEU A 517 13.83 0.15 11.38
CA LEU A 517 13.53 0.26 12.80
C LEU A 517 12.68 -0.93 13.26
N VAL A 518 13.33 -1.94 13.84
CA VAL A 518 12.65 -3.12 14.39
C VAL A 518 12.83 -3.18 15.90
N GLY A 519 11.71 -3.17 16.64
CA GLY A 519 11.70 -3.33 18.10
C GLY A 519 12.06 -2.08 18.90
N ARG A 520 12.06 -0.90 18.27
CA ARG A 520 12.27 0.42 18.88
C ARG A 520 11.15 1.36 18.42
N ALA A 521 10.74 2.30 19.28
CA ALA A 521 9.75 3.32 18.91
C ALA A 521 10.38 4.65 18.46
N LEU A 522 11.66 4.88 18.78
CA LEU A 522 12.39 6.11 18.45
C LEU A 522 13.29 5.88 17.23
N PRO A 523 13.18 6.69 16.15
CA PRO A 523 14.15 6.68 15.06
C PRO A 523 15.48 7.26 15.53
N ILE A 524 16.58 6.71 15.03
CA ILE A 524 17.93 7.06 15.48
C ILE A 524 18.77 7.48 14.29
N PHE A 525 19.40 8.65 14.43
CA PHE A 525 20.39 9.14 13.47
C PHE A 525 21.76 9.21 14.15
N ILE A 526 22.74 8.49 13.61
CA ILE A 526 24.09 8.34 14.16
C ILE A 526 25.12 8.87 13.16
N PRO A 527 25.75 10.03 13.42
CA PRO A 527 26.91 10.49 12.65
C PRO A 527 28.20 9.86 13.20
N HIS A 528 28.91 9.06 12.40
CA HIS A 528 30.06 8.29 12.88
C HIS A 528 31.34 9.12 13.09
N ARG A 529 31.49 10.25 12.37
CA ARG A 529 32.69 11.11 12.45
C ARG A 529 32.91 11.74 13.84
N LEU A 530 31.84 11.99 14.61
CA LEU A 530 31.90 12.54 15.97
C LEU A 530 32.19 11.48 17.04
N GLN A 531 31.94 10.20 16.75
CA GLN A 531 32.09 9.09 17.70
C GLN A 531 33.47 8.42 17.64
N ARG A 532 34.32 8.80 16.67
CA ARG A 532 35.74 8.39 16.53
C ARG A 532 36.59 8.63 17.78
N GLN A 533 36.16 9.49 18.72
CA GLN A 533 36.91 9.84 19.93
C GLN A 533 36.59 9.01 21.18
N GLU A 534 35.50 8.21 21.25
CA GLU A 534 35.05 7.67 22.56
C GLU A 534 34.69 6.17 22.66
N SER A 535 34.71 5.34 21.61
CA SER A 535 34.26 3.93 21.79
C SER A 535 34.95 2.89 20.91
N GLY A 536 35.81 2.06 21.52
CA GLY A 536 36.52 0.96 20.88
C GLY A 536 36.06 -0.45 21.29
N LEU A 537 34.78 -0.69 21.61
CA LEU A 537 34.34 -2.00 22.13
C LEU A 537 33.04 -2.60 21.57
N HIS A 538 32.37 -2.00 20.60
CA HIS A 538 31.19 -2.60 19.96
C HIS A 538 31.32 -2.50 18.44
N LYS A 539 31.30 -3.66 17.75
CA LYS A 539 31.17 -3.74 16.29
C LYS A 539 29.85 -3.07 15.89
N SER A 540 29.90 -1.98 15.14
CA SER A 540 28.70 -1.34 14.60
C SER A 540 28.19 -2.14 13.41
N TYR A 541 26.87 -2.20 13.22
CA TYR A 541 26.25 -2.79 12.00
C TYR A 541 26.76 -2.13 10.70
N SER A 542 27.36 -0.95 10.80
CA SER A 542 27.87 -0.15 9.69
C SER A 542 29.39 -0.19 9.55
N ASP A 543 30.11 -1.03 10.31
CA ASP A 543 31.60 -1.02 10.31
C ASP A 543 32.18 -1.33 8.93
N ASP A 544 31.58 -2.26 8.19
CA ASP A 544 32.04 -2.63 6.85
C ASP A 544 31.89 -1.46 5.85
N ILE A 545 30.78 -0.71 5.96
CA ILE A 545 30.53 0.49 5.15
C ILE A 545 31.51 1.59 5.54
N LEU A 546 31.69 1.81 6.84
CA LEU A 546 32.61 2.82 7.36
C LEU A 546 34.05 2.54 6.89
N LEU A 547 34.50 1.29 7.01
CA LEU A 547 35.82 0.88 6.54
C LEU A 547 35.99 1.07 5.02
N ALA A 548 34.98 0.69 4.22
CA ALA A 548 35.06 0.80 2.76
C ALA A 548 35.19 2.26 2.29
N PHE A 549 34.38 3.17 2.84
CA PHE A 549 34.45 4.59 2.47
C PHE A 549 35.63 5.33 3.09
N ASP A 550 36.15 4.88 4.25
CA ASP A 550 37.40 5.40 4.83
C ASP A 550 38.60 5.04 3.93
N ILE A 551 38.64 3.82 3.40
CA ILE A 551 39.67 3.39 2.43
C ILE A 551 39.53 4.22 1.15
N TYR A 552 38.31 4.41 0.65
CA TYR A 552 38.05 5.17 -0.57
C TYR A 552 38.40 6.66 -0.45
N GLU A 553 38.17 7.28 0.73
CA GLU A 553 38.64 8.64 1.04
C GLU A 553 40.17 8.71 1.05
N HIS A 554 40.84 7.71 1.65
CA HIS A 554 42.30 7.66 1.68
C HIS A 554 42.94 7.52 0.29
N ASP A 555 42.35 6.69 -0.58
CA ASP A 555 42.86 6.43 -1.93
C ASP A 555 42.75 7.66 -2.86
N ASN A 556 41.77 8.54 -2.62
CA ASN A 556 41.52 9.74 -3.45
C ASN A 556 42.10 11.05 -2.86
N GLY A 557 42.76 10.99 -1.71
CA GLY A 557 43.42 12.16 -1.09
C GLY A 557 42.46 13.34 -0.84
N ASP A 558 42.93 14.57 -1.09
CA ASP A 558 42.14 15.80 -0.84
C ASP A 558 40.99 16.02 -1.86
N ALA A 559 40.84 15.16 -2.87
CA ALA A 559 39.81 15.30 -3.90
C ALA A 559 38.42 14.79 -3.45
N LEU A 560 38.36 13.98 -2.40
CA LEU A 560 37.14 13.37 -1.91
C LEU A 560 37.05 13.50 -0.39
N SER A 561 35.88 13.88 0.13
CA SER A 561 35.59 13.81 1.56
C SER A 561 34.35 12.97 1.80
N ALA A 562 34.48 11.89 2.56
CA ALA A 562 33.39 10.96 2.86
C ALA A 562 32.91 11.14 4.32
N TYR A 563 31.60 11.24 4.49
CA TYR A 563 30.95 11.35 5.80
C TYR A 563 29.93 10.23 5.92
N THR A 564 30.16 9.31 6.85
CA THR A 564 29.26 8.16 7.07
C THR A 564 28.29 8.42 8.21
N CYS A 565 27.00 8.24 7.92
CA CYS A 565 25.90 8.32 8.86
C CYS A 565 25.05 7.03 8.81
N THR A 566 24.39 6.70 9.92
CA THR A 566 23.42 5.61 9.97
C THR A 566 22.08 6.14 10.46
N ALA A 567 21.03 5.90 9.69
CA ALA A 567 19.66 6.21 10.05
C ALA A 567 18.88 4.91 10.25
N ILE A 568 18.33 4.74 11.44
CA ILE A 568 17.48 3.60 11.81
C ILE A 568 16.05 4.13 11.91
N SER A 569 15.21 3.74 10.96
CA SER A 569 13.89 4.35 10.76
C SER A 569 12.85 3.36 10.23
N PRO A 570 11.55 3.60 10.46
CA PRO A 570 10.48 2.82 9.86
C PRO A 570 10.53 2.88 8.34
N PRO A 571 10.26 1.78 7.62
CA PRO A 571 10.48 1.69 6.17
C PRO A 571 9.70 2.77 5.40
N ASN A 572 8.48 3.07 5.83
CA ASN A 572 7.60 4.06 5.20
C ASN A 572 8.11 5.50 5.33
N LEU A 573 9.06 5.79 6.23
CA LEU A 573 9.54 7.15 6.52
C LEU A 573 11.05 7.32 6.30
N MET A 574 11.75 6.29 5.84
CA MET A 574 13.18 6.38 5.52
C MET A 574 13.48 7.45 4.46
N TYR A 575 12.53 7.73 3.55
CA TYR A 575 12.67 8.80 2.55
C TYR A 575 12.86 10.18 3.21
N GLU A 576 12.24 10.43 4.36
CA GLU A 576 12.41 11.70 5.09
C GLU A 576 13.84 11.87 5.58
N ASP A 577 14.50 10.79 6.03
CA ASP A 577 15.88 10.86 6.48
C ASP A 577 16.83 11.18 5.32
N VAL A 578 16.60 10.56 4.15
CA VAL A 578 17.36 10.84 2.93
C VAL A 578 17.18 12.30 2.50
N CYS A 579 15.93 12.76 2.38
CA CYS A 579 15.62 14.12 1.96
C CYS A 579 16.09 15.17 2.96
N ASN A 580 15.96 14.92 4.27
CA ASN A 580 16.48 15.82 5.31
C ASN A 580 18.01 15.88 5.28
N GLN A 581 18.70 14.75 5.08
CA GLN A 581 20.15 14.74 4.98
C GLN A 581 20.64 15.51 3.75
N ALA A 582 20.00 15.30 2.60
CA ALA A 582 20.29 16.06 1.38
C ALA A 582 20.07 17.56 1.58
N LEU A 583 19.07 17.91 2.36
CA LEU A 583 18.73 19.29 2.65
C LEU A 583 19.72 19.98 3.58
N ASP A 584 20.06 19.32 4.69
CA ASP A 584 20.97 19.82 5.74
C ASP A 584 22.39 19.96 5.22
N LYS A 585 22.83 19.04 4.34
CA LYS A 585 24.16 19.08 3.70
C LYS A 585 24.21 19.93 2.44
N VAL A 586 23.07 20.43 1.97
CA VAL A 586 22.95 21.20 0.73
C VAL A 586 23.48 20.37 -0.45
N ALA A 587 23.02 19.13 -0.57
CA ALA A 587 23.37 18.23 -1.65
C ALA A 587 22.75 18.69 -2.97
N SER A 588 23.45 18.39 -4.06
CA SER A 588 23.01 18.65 -5.44
C SER A 588 22.39 17.42 -6.09
N ILE A 589 22.71 16.22 -5.59
CA ILE A 589 22.13 14.97 -6.08
C ILE A 589 22.06 13.92 -4.96
N ILE A 590 20.99 13.12 -4.97
CA ILE A 590 20.84 11.91 -4.16
C ILE A 590 21.02 10.69 -5.07
N ILE A 591 21.85 9.72 -4.69
CA ILE A 591 22.00 8.44 -5.39
C ILE A 591 21.34 7.33 -4.57
N LEU A 592 20.40 6.62 -5.19
CA LEU A 592 19.64 5.52 -4.60
C LEU A 592 19.94 4.21 -5.33
N PRO A 593 20.03 3.07 -4.63
CA PRO A 593 20.10 1.76 -5.27
C PRO A 593 18.73 1.36 -5.82
N PHE A 594 18.71 0.65 -6.94
CA PHE A 594 17.50 0.01 -7.43
C PHE A 594 17.05 -1.12 -6.49
N HIS A 595 15.73 -1.34 -6.45
CA HIS A 595 15.10 -2.25 -5.50
C HIS A 595 15.31 -3.73 -5.86
N GLN A 596 15.56 -4.03 -7.13
CA GLN A 596 15.91 -5.37 -7.59
C GLN A 596 17.41 -5.59 -7.61
N ARG A 597 17.79 -6.84 -7.37
CA ARG A 597 19.15 -7.34 -7.54
C ARG A 597 19.17 -8.39 -8.64
N TRP A 598 20.21 -8.36 -9.46
CA TRP A 598 20.43 -9.37 -10.48
C TRP A 598 21.63 -10.26 -10.19
N SER A 599 21.52 -11.51 -10.64
CA SER A 599 22.60 -12.47 -10.64
C SER A 599 23.59 -12.18 -11.76
N SER A 600 24.75 -12.84 -11.73
CA SER A 600 25.73 -12.79 -12.83
C SER A 600 25.15 -13.28 -14.16
N ASP A 601 24.09 -14.10 -14.10
CA ASP A 601 23.43 -14.69 -15.27
C ASP A 601 22.29 -13.82 -15.83
N GLY A 602 21.96 -12.69 -15.17
CA GLY A 602 20.92 -11.75 -15.60
C GLY A 602 19.54 -11.98 -14.97
N ASP A 603 19.37 -13.04 -14.17
CA ASP A 603 18.12 -13.34 -13.46
C ASP A 603 17.97 -12.49 -12.17
N VAL A 604 16.73 -12.22 -11.76
CA VAL A 604 16.41 -11.47 -10.53
C VAL A 604 16.62 -12.33 -9.29
N GLU A 605 17.59 -11.98 -8.44
CA GLU A 605 17.90 -12.69 -7.18
C GLU A 605 17.03 -12.24 -6.02
N SER A 606 16.66 -10.95 -5.98
CA SER A 606 15.82 -10.40 -4.92
C SER A 606 15.09 -9.15 -5.37
N ASP A 607 13.83 -9.03 -4.96
CA ASP A 607 12.97 -7.86 -5.14
C ASP A 607 12.54 -7.35 -3.75
N ASP A 608 12.82 -6.08 -3.45
CA ASP A 608 12.53 -5.44 -2.16
C ASP A 608 11.51 -4.30 -2.33
N LYS A 609 10.22 -4.62 -2.13
CA LYS A 609 9.11 -3.67 -2.29
C LYS A 609 9.25 -2.42 -1.42
N ASN A 610 9.87 -2.53 -0.23
CA ASN A 610 10.05 -1.39 0.67
C ASN A 610 11.04 -0.35 0.08
N ILE A 611 12.11 -0.83 -0.56
CA ILE A 611 13.08 0.03 -1.26
C ILE A 611 12.41 0.70 -2.47
N ARG A 612 11.53 -0.01 -3.18
CA ARG A 612 10.76 0.56 -4.28
C ARG A 612 9.89 1.73 -3.80
N THR A 613 9.09 1.52 -2.75
CA THR A 613 8.26 2.58 -2.17
C THR A 613 9.09 3.77 -1.70
N LEU A 614 10.25 3.53 -1.09
CA LEU A 614 11.19 4.57 -0.70
C LEU A 614 11.68 5.38 -1.92
N ASN A 615 12.15 4.71 -2.97
CA ASN A 615 12.68 5.36 -4.16
C ASN A 615 11.62 6.25 -4.81
N CYS A 616 10.39 5.75 -4.98
CA CYS A 616 9.29 6.56 -5.51
C CYS A 616 9.01 7.80 -4.66
N ARG A 617 8.97 7.66 -3.32
CA ARG A 617 8.76 8.80 -2.41
C ARG A 617 9.90 9.82 -2.45
N VAL A 618 11.15 9.37 -2.59
CA VAL A 618 12.29 10.29 -2.75
C VAL A 618 12.18 11.03 -4.08
N LEU A 619 11.85 10.36 -5.19
CA LEU A 619 11.68 11.01 -6.50
C LEU A 619 10.60 12.10 -6.48
N GLU A 620 9.53 11.91 -5.70
CA GLU A 620 8.42 12.87 -5.56
C GLU A 620 8.78 14.12 -4.71
N ILE A 621 9.63 13.97 -3.70
CA ILE A 621 9.79 14.97 -2.61
C ILE A 621 11.20 15.57 -2.55
N ALA A 622 12.20 14.98 -3.23
CA ALA A 622 13.60 15.34 -3.08
C ALA A 622 13.88 16.84 -3.31
N PRO A 623 14.69 17.48 -2.45
CA PRO A 623 15.06 18.90 -2.58
C PRO A 623 16.14 19.18 -3.63
N CYS A 624 16.61 18.15 -4.34
CA CYS A 624 17.67 18.20 -5.35
C CYS A 624 17.45 17.10 -6.40
N SER A 625 18.33 17.00 -7.39
CA SER A 625 18.28 15.93 -8.40
C SER A 625 18.42 14.54 -7.75
N VAL A 626 17.86 13.52 -8.38
CA VAL A 626 17.87 12.13 -7.88
C VAL A 626 18.39 11.20 -8.97
N GLY A 627 19.30 10.31 -8.61
CA GLY A 627 19.80 9.25 -9.47
C GLY A 627 19.43 7.87 -8.89
N ILE A 628 18.84 7.00 -9.70
CA ILE A 628 18.61 5.58 -9.35
C ILE A 628 19.63 4.73 -10.10
N LEU A 629 20.42 3.98 -9.32
CA LEU A 629 21.45 3.09 -9.83
C LEU A 629 20.94 1.66 -9.91
N VAL A 630 20.85 1.14 -11.12
CA VAL A 630 20.62 -0.26 -11.40
C VAL A 630 21.98 -0.95 -11.54
N SER A 631 22.38 -1.67 -10.49
CA SER A 631 23.67 -2.35 -10.46
C SER A 631 23.57 -3.75 -11.06
N ARG A 632 24.40 -4.02 -12.07
CA ARG A 632 24.63 -5.39 -12.58
C ARG A 632 25.93 -5.92 -12.02
N ALA A 633 26.00 -7.22 -11.74
CA ALA A 633 27.20 -7.86 -11.19
C ALA A 633 28.39 -7.71 -12.15
N SER A 634 29.24 -6.72 -11.90
CA SER A 634 30.42 -6.44 -12.72
C SER A 634 31.44 -7.58 -12.58
N HIS A 635 31.77 -8.21 -13.70
CA HIS A 635 32.99 -9.00 -13.82
C HIS A 635 34.19 -8.05 -13.71
N GLN A 636 34.96 -8.21 -12.63
CA GLN A 636 36.39 -7.92 -12.50
C GLN A 636 36.97 -7.11 -13.66
N ARG A 637 37.20 -5.79 -13.46
CA ARG A 637 37.82 -4.83 -14.41
C ARG A 637 38.81 -5.52 -15.36
N ARG A 638 38.34 -5.94 -16.54
CA ARG A 638 39.16 -6.49 -17.64
C ARG A 638 39.28 -5.41 -18.71
N GLY A 639 40.05 -4.37 -18.41
CA GLY A 639 40.38 -3.31 -19.37
C GLY A 639 40.81 -2.02 -18.70
N THR A 640 41.71 -1.28 -19.34
CA THR A 640 42.17 0.05 -18.90
C THR A 640 41.19 1.17 -19.24
N THR A 641 40.10 0.87 -19.97
CA THR A 641 39.13 1.86 -20.46
C THR A 641 37.70 1.38 -20.26
N THR A 642 36.87 2.17 -19.58
CA THR A 642 35.43 1.94 -19.37
C THR A 642 34.63 2.61 -20.48
N ARG A 643 33.70 1.89 -21.11
CA ARG A 643 32.82 2.46 -22.15
C ARG A 643 31.50 2.90 -21.55
N VAL A 644 31.19 4.19 -21.66
CA VAL A 644 29.98 4.80 -21.11
C VAL A 644 29.11 5.27 -22.27
N ALA A 645 27.81 5.00 -22.21
CA ALA A 645 26.83 5.53 -23.15
C ALA A 645 25.89 6.51 -22.45
N LEU A 646 25.64 7.66 -23.07
CA LEU A 646 24.58 8.60 -22.71
C LEU A 646 23.49 8.54 -23.78
N ILE A 647 22.26 8.25 -23.37
CA ILE A 647 21.09 8.34 -24.26
C ILE A 647 20.42 9.68 -24.00
N TYR A 648 20.22 10.45 -25.06
CA TYR A 648 19.69 11.81 -25.01
C TYR A 648 18.51 11.92 -25.98
N LEU A 649 17.31 12.16 -25.45
CA LEU A 649 16.08 12.46 -26.18
C LEU A 649 15.73 13.95 -26.11
N GLY A 650 16.26 14.65 -25.09
CA GLY A 650 15.99 16.06 -24.82
C GLY A 650 15.12 16.25 -23.58
N GLY A 651 15.23 17.42 -22.95
CA GLY A 651 14.48 17.77 -21.74
C GLY A 651 15.31 17.87 -20.46
N GLU A 652 14.63 18.25 -19.37
CA GLU A 652 15.26 18.64 -18.10
C GLU A 652 16.06 17.50 -17.43
N ASP A 653 15.54 16.28 -17.46
CA ASP A 653 16.21 15.10 -16.90
C ASP A 653 17.48 14.71 -17.69
N ASP A 654 17.40 14.77 -19.02
CA ASP A 654 18.52 14.48 -19.91
C ASP A 654 19.62 15.53 -19.81
N HIS A 655 19.28 16.80 -19.55
CA HIS A 655 20.26 17.85 -19.25
C HIS A 655 21.05 17.57 -17.98
N GLU A 656 20.38 17.04 -16.97
CA GLU A 656 21.02 16.65 -15.73
C GLU A 656 21.95 15.43 -15.94
N ALA A 657 21.50 14.43 -16.70
CA ALA A 657 22.29 13.27 -17.12
C ALA A 657 23.54 13.70 -17.93
N LEU A 658 23.39 14.66 -18.85
CA LEU A 658 24.48 15.24 -19.63
C LEU A 658 25.54 15.91 -18.74
N CYS A 659 25.11 16.60 -17.67
CA CYS A 659 26.04 17.21 -16.71
C CYS A 659 26.90 16.18 -15.98
N ILE A 660 26.34 15.01 -15.65
CA ILE A 660 27.09 13.89 -15.06
C ILE A 660 28.06 13.31 -16.08
N ALA A 661 27.62 13.10 -17.33
CA ALA A 661 28.47 12.60 -18.41
C ALA A 661 29.66 13.55 -18.70
N LYS A 662 29.44 14.88 -18.68
CA LYS A 662 30.51 15.90 -18.80
C LYS A 662 31.57 15.78 -17.70
N ARG A 663 31.17 15.39 -16.48
CA ARG A 663 32.12 15.13 -15.38
C ARG A 663 32.90 13.83 -15.62
N ALA A 664 32.26 12.80 -16.15
CA ALA A 664 32.88 11.50 -16.40
C ALA A 664 34.04 11.54 -17.42
N ILE A 665 33.92 12.36 -18.48
CA ILE A 665 34.96 12.47 -19.53
C ILE A 665 36.30 13.01 -18.99
N ARG A 666 36.31 13.67 -17.83
CA ARG A 666 37.55 14.14 -17.19
C ARG A 666 38.46 12.99 -16.79
N ASN A 667 37.93 11.79 -16.63
CA ASN A 667 38.73 10.60 -16.44
C ASN A 667 39.28 10.13 -17.79
N PRO A 668 40.61 10.10 -18.00
CA PRO A 668 41.19 9.66 -19.26
C PRO A 668 40.93 8.19 -19.58
N GLY A 669 40.48 7.39 -18.60
CA GLY A 669 40.06 6.00 -18.78
C GLY A 669 38.61 5.83 -19.25
N ILE A 670 37.83 6.90 -19.42
CA ILE A 670 36.43 6.82 -19.86
C ILE A 670 36.31 7.21 -21.32
N ASN A 671 35.64 6.36 -22.11
CA ASN A 671 35.25 6.68 -23.49
C ASN A 671 33.72 6.82 -23.52
N LEU A 672 33.23 8.03 -23.82
CA LEU A 672 31.80 8.33 -23.81
C LEU A 672 31.23 8.30 -25.23
N VAL A 673 30.11 7.60 -25.42
CA VAL A 673 29.30 7.68 -26.62
C VAL A 673 27.99 8.39 -26.29
N VAL A 674 27.68 9.48 -27.00
CA VAL A 674 26.41 10.21 -26.85
C VAL A 674 25.50 9.83 -28.00
N TYR A 675 24.42 9.13 -27.69
CA TYR A 675 23.36 8.76 -28.61
C TYR A 675 22.22 9.77 -28.52
N HIS A 676 22.12 10.65 -29.51
CA HIS A 676 21.04 11.62 -29.62
C HIS A 676 19.93 11.04 -30.50
N LEU A 677 18.81 10.67 -29.88
CA LEU A 677 17.62 10.19 -30.56
C LEU A 677 16.81 11.42 -31.02
N VAL A 678 16.55 11.56 -32.33
CA VAL A 678 15.78 12.67 -32.91
C VAL A 678 14.57 12.12 -33.70
N SER A 679 13.43 12.82 -33.67
CA SER A 679 12.25 12.49 -34.48
C SER A 679 12.37 13.11 -35.89
N ASP A 680 11.84 12.44 -36.92
CA ASP A 680 11.97 12.89 -38.31
C ASP A 680 11.14 14.15 -38.63
N ASP A 681 10.07 14.40 -37.85
CA ASP A 681 9.25 15.63 -37.98
C ASP A 681 10.06 16.91 -37.76
N CYS A 682 11.20 16.84 -37.06
CA CYS A 682 12.09 17.98 -36.82
C CYS A 682 13.01 18.32 -38.02
N ILE A 683 13.02 17.50 -39.07
CA ILE A 683 13.90 17.71 -40.25
C ILE A 683 13.13 18.43 -41.39
N GLY A 684 11.79 18.37 -41.39
CA GLY A 684 10.93 18.89 -42.47
C GLY A 684 10.62 20.40 -42.43
N GLU A 685 10.58 21.03 -41.26
CA GLU A 685 10.20 22.45 -41.11
C GLU A 685 11.43 23.39 -41.06
N ARG A 686 12.34 23.27 -42.03
CA ARG A 686 13.43 24.25 -42.21
C ARG A 686 13.21 25.30 -43.28
N ASP A 687 12.09 25.24 -44.00
CA ASP A 687 11.72 26.26 -44.97
C ASP A 687 10.38 26.91 -44.59
N GLU A 688 10.49 28.18 -44.22
CA GLU A 688 9.45 29.22 -44.14
C GLU A 688 8.63 29.32 -42.83
N LEU A 689 8.85 30.46 -42.15
CA LEU A 689 8.20 31.00 -40.94
C LEU A 689 8.63 30.41 -39.60
N GLY A 690 9.55 31.13 -38.94
CA GLY A 690 10.02 30.80 -37.60
C GLY A 690 8.95 31.04 -36.54
N ASP A 691 8.63 29.98 -35.80
CA ASP A 691 7.89 30.06 -34.55
C ASP A 691 8.64 29.35 -33.39
N TYR A 692 8.91 30.17 -32.37
CA TYR A 692 8.99 29.92 -30.92
C TYR A 692 9.96 28.87 -30.31
N TYR A 693 11.17 29.36 -29.99
CA TYR A 693 12.01 29.09 -28.80
C TYR A 693 11.83 27.77 -28.01
N LYS A 694 12.57 26.70 -28.39
CA LYS A 694 13.02 25.66 -27.44
C LYS A 694 14.26 24.87 -27.89
N ASP A 695 14.48 24.74 -29.20
CA ASP A 695 15.50 23.82 -29.76
C ASP A 695 16.96 24.37 -29.77
N ASP A 696 17.14 25.68 -29.57
CA ASP A 696 18.47 26.32 -29.70
C ASP A 696 19.38 26.10 -28.46
N GLY A 697 18.78 25.84 -27.28
CA GLY A 697 19.53 25.61 -26.03
C GLY A 697 20.18 24.24 -25.94
N ASP A 698 19.47 23.21 -26.36
CA ASP A 698 19.88 21.80 -26.30
C ASP A 698 21.03 21.55 -27.29
N MET A 699 20.97 22.17 -28.48
CA MET A 699 22.03 22.09 -29.49
C MET A 699 23.34 22.74 -29.01
N LEU A 700 23.27 23.85 -28.27
CA LEU A 700 24.45 24.51 -27.68
C LEU A 700 25.11 23.62 -26.60
N LEU A 701 24.31 23.00 -25.73
CA LEU A 701 24.82 22.14 -24.65
C LEU A 701 25.55 20.90 -25.19
N LEU A 702 25.06 20.35 -26.30
CA LEU A 702 25.65 19.20 -27.01
C LEU A 702 26.85 19.59 -27.87
N GLN A 703 26.89 20.81 -28.43
CA GLN A 703 28.03 21.30 -29.22
C GLN A 703 29.33 21.31 -28.42
N ASP A 704 29.27 21.72 -27.15
CA ASP A 704 30.42 21.70 -26.24
C ASP A 704 31.07 20.30 -26.12
N MET A 705 30.29 19.22 -26.23
CA MET A 705 30.79 17.85 -26.07
C MET A 705 31.37 17.26 -27.35
N LYS A 706 30.96 17.76 -28.52
CA LYS A 706 31.43 17.24 -29.82
C LYS A 706 32.91 17.47 -30.06
N HIS A 707 33.56 18.35 -29.31
CA HIS A 707 34.95 18.76 -29.52
C HIS A 707 35.95 18.08 -28.57
N GLU A 708 35.48 17.22 -27.66
CA GLU A 708 36.33 16.47 -26.74
C GLU A 708 36.87 15.18 -27.40
N PRO A 709 38.17 14.82 -27.19
CA PRO A 709 38.82 13.71 -27.89
C PRO A 709 38.33 12.31 -27.47
N ASN A 710 37.73 12.20 -26.28
CA ASN A 710 37.23 10.94 -25.70
C ASN A 710 35.70 10.80 -25.83
N VAL A 711 35.08 11.59 -26.72
CA VAL A 711 33.62 11.60 -26.93
C VAL A 711 33.27 11.29 -28.37
N ARG A 712 32.40 10.31 -28.58
CA ARG A 712 31.80 10.01 -29.88
C ARG A 712 30.34 10.41 -29.87
N TYR A 713 29.97 11.38 -30.70
CA TYR A 713 28.58 11.79 -30.87
C TYR A 713 27.95 11.04 -32.05
N GLN A 714 26.77 10.44 -31.83
CA GLN A 714 26.00 9.74 -32.85
C GLN A 714 24.54 10.18 -32.79
N GLN A 715 24.03 10.69 -33.90
CA GLN A 715 22.61 11.04 -34.04
C GLN A 715 21.87 9.86 -34.68
N ILE A 716 20.71 9.51 -34.11
CA ILE A 716 19.88 8.38 -34.53
C ILE A 716 18.46 8.90 -34.75
N ILE A 717 17.90 8.58 -35.90
CA ILE A 717 16.52 8.93 -36.24
C ILE A 717 15.66 7.72 -35.84
N ALA A 718 14.70 7.94 -34.94
CA ALA A 718 13.76 6.93 -34.50
C ALA A 718 12.34 7.50 -34.58
N MET A 719 11.48 6.83 -35.35
CA MET A 719 10.10 7.27 -35.61
C MET A 719 9.13 6.86 -34.49
N ASP A 720 9.39 5.73 -33.85
CA ASP A 720 8.51 5.10 -32.87
C ASP A 720 9.31 4.39 -31.76
N GLY A 721 8.62 3.99 -30.69
CA GLY A 721 9.21 3.20 -29.62
C GLY A 721 9.78 1.85 -30.08
N SER A 722 9.24 1.26 -31.14
CA SER A 722 9.72 -0.03 -31.65
C SER A 722 11.12 0.07 -32.27
N GLN A 723 11.40 1.13 -33.04
CA GLN A 723 12.73 1.41 -33.58
C GLN A 723 13.72 1.76 -32.49
N THR A 724 13.29 2.55 -31.50
CA THR A 724 14.11 2.86 -30.31
C THR A 724 14.51 1.58 -29.57
N ALA A 725 13.56 0.67 -29.32
CA ALA A 725 13.81 -0.61 -28.67
C ALA A 725 14.77 -1.51 -29.47
N GLY A 726 14.59 -1.57 -30.79
CA GLY A 726 15.49 -2.31 -31.69
C GLY A 726 16.92 -1.79 -31.60
N PHE A 727 17.10 -0.47 -31.68
CA PHE A 727 18.41 0.17 -31.53
C PHE A 727 19.04 -0.08 -30.16
N LEU A 728 18.27 0.10 -29.07
CA LEU A 728 18.76 -0.13 -27.71
C LEU A 728 19.19 -1.59 -27.51
N GLY A 729 18.47 -2.55 -28.11
CA GLY A 729 18.83 -3.96 -28.10
C GLY A 729 20.17 -4.27 -28.78
N GLU A 730 20.53 -3.53 -29.83
CA GLU A 730 21.82 -3.69 -30.52
C GLU A 730 23.00 -3.20 -29.67
N ILE A 731 22.86 -2.05 -29.01
CA ILE A 731 23.97 -1.39 -28.30
C ILE A 731 24.18 -1.90 -26.87
N VAL A 732 23.22 -2.64 -26.30
CA VAL A 732 23.17 -2.96 -24.87
C VAL A 732 24.40 -3.72 -24.34
N ASN A 733 25.06 -4.49 -25.22
CA ASN A 733 26.25 -5.30 -24.89
C ASN A 733 27.57 -4.63 -25.31
N GLU A 734 27.54 -3.44 -25.92
CA GLU A 734 28.73 -2.73 -26.37
C GLU A 734 29.37 -1.84 -25.30
N HIS A 735 28.58 -1.47 -24.28
CA HIS A 735 28.92 -0.51 -23.24
C HIS A 735 28.87 -1.16 -21.86
N ASP A 736 29.69 -0.65 -20.94
CA ASP A 736 29.77 -1.15 -19.56
C ASP A 736 28.83 -0.37 -18.62
N PHE A 737 28.50 0.87 -18.98
CA PHE A 737 27.69 1.78 -18.18
C PHE A 737 26.79 2.67 -19.04
N PHE A 738 25.52 2.83 -18.64
CA PHE A 738 24.55 3.72 -19.29
C PHE A 738 24.14 4.86 -18.35
N ILE A 739 24.06 6.07 -18.87
CA ILE A 739 23.47 7.23 -18.19
C ILE A 739 22.25 7.65 -19.02
N VAL A 740 21.11 7.80 -18.37
CA VAL A 740 19.84 8.12 -19.04
C VAL A 740 19.04 9.09 -18.16
N GLY A 741 18.36 10.08 -18.74
CA GLY A 741 17.35 10.83 -18.00
C GLY A 741 16.08 9.99 -17.80
N ARG A 742 15.35 10.23 -16.71
CA ARG A 742 14.07 9.54 -16.44
C ARG A 742 13.01 9.89 -17.49
N GLY A 743 13.05 11.10 -18.04
CA GLY A 743 12.11 11.56 -19.06
C GLY A 743 10.69 11.77 -18.51
N HIS A 744 10.58 12.15 -17.22
CA HIS A 744 9.28 12.21 -16.55
C HIS A 744 8.35 13.26 -17.18
N GLY A 745 7.17 12.82 -17.65
CA GLY A 745 6.15 13.70 -18.24
C GLY A 745 6.44 14.17 -19.67
N ILE A 746 7.42 13.57 -20.36
CA ILE A 746 7.71 13.84 -21.78
C ILE A 746 7.08 12.73 -22.61
N ASN A 747 6.00 13.05 -23.32
CA ASN A 747 5.47 12.17 -24.36
C ASN A 747 6.20 12.50 -25.66
N SER A 748 7.16 11.66 -26.06
CA SER A 748 7.84 11.76 -27.35
C SER A 748 7.41 10.62 -28.27
N PRO A 749 7.30 10.83 -29.59
CA PRO A 749 6.97 9.76 -30.54
C PRO A 749 7.97 8.58 -30.44
N GLN A 750 9.22 8.89 -30.09
CA GLN A 750 10.30 7.91 -29.91
C GLN A 750 10.11 6.96 -28.72
N THR A 751 9.25 7.30 -27.78
CA THR A 751 8.93 6.48 -26.59
C THR A 751 7.48 5.98 -26.61
N GLU A 752 6.72 6.36 -27.63
CA GLU A 752 5.34 5.93 -27.84
C GLU A 752 5.26 4.41 -28.02
N GLY A 753 4.30 3.77 -27.33
CA GLY A 753 4.17 2.31 -27.27
C GLY A 753 5.07 1.63 -26.24
N LEU A 754 6.29 2.14 -26.00
CA LEU A 754 7.18 1.61 -24.93
C LEU A 754 6.69 2.00 -23.53
N THR A 755 6.01 3.14 -23.40
CA THR A 755 5.38 3.58 -22.15
C THR A 755 4.42 2.54 -21.58
N HIS A 756 3.62 1.88 -22.43
CA HIS A 756 2.68 0.83 -22.03
C HIS A 756 3.37 -0.45 -21.54
N TRP A 757 4.65 -0.63 -21.89
CA TRP A 757 5.44 -1.81 -21.56
C TRP A 757 6.36 -1.58 -20.36
N SER A 758 6.28 -0.39 -19.73
CA SER A 758 7.08 -0.06 -18.56
C SER A 758 6.48 -0.68 -17.28
N GLU A 759 7.25 -1.54 -16.62
CA GLU A 759 6.93 -2.16 -15.32
C GLU A 759 7.35 -1.27 -14.15
N PHE A 760 8.44 -0.51 -14.32
CA PHE A 760 9.08 0.30 -13.29
C PHE A 760 9.14 1.79 -13.68
N PRO A 761 8.05 2.56 -13.44
CA PRO A 761 7.98 3.98 -13.79
C PRO A 761 9.01 4.85 -13.04
N GLU A 762 9.61 4.34 -11.96
CA GLU A 762 10.73 4.99 -11.27
C GLU A 762 12.01 5.09 -12.13
N LEU A 763 12.21 4.20 -13.11
CA LEU A 763 13.37 4.22 -14.02
C LEU A 763 13.10 4.99 -15.33
N GLY A 764 11.85 5.33 -15.61
CA GLY A 764 11.45 5.90 -16.90
C GLY A 764 11.51 4.88 -18.04
N VAL A 765 10.93 5.21 -19.19
CA VAL A 765 10.69 4.26 -20.30
C VAL A 765 11.99 3.60 -20.79
N ILE A 766 13.03 4.40 -21.04
CA ILE A 766 14.31 3.93 -21.58
C ILE A 766 15.12 3.20 -20.50
N GLY A 767 15.15 3.74 -19.28
CA GLY A 767 15.87 3.13 -18.15
C GLY A 767 15.28 1.77 -17.79
N ASP A 768 13.95 1.67 -17.78
CA ASP A 768 13.21 0.44 -17.53
C ASP A 768 13.46 -0.60 -18.62
N PHE A 769 13.35 -0.20 -19.90
CA PHE A 769 13.66 -1.09 -21.02
C PHE A 769 15.09 -1.65 -20.92
N LEU A 770 16.11 -0.80 -20.73
CA LEU A 770 17.49 -1.27 -20.55
C LEU A 770 17.69 -2.14 -19.30
N SER A 771 16.83 -1.94 -18.30
CA SER A 771 16.84 -2.74 -17.08
C SER A 771 16.15 -4.09 -17.26
N SER A 772 15.28 -4.26 -18.26
CA SER A 772 14.51 -5.49 -18.43
C SER A 772 15.37 -6.76 -18.44
N PRO A 773 14.91 -7.85 -17.79
CA PRO A 773 15.58 -9.15 -17.82
C PRO A 773 15.66 -9.73 -19.25
N ASP A 774 14.77 -9.35 -20.15
CA ASP A 774 14.69 -9.87 -21.52
C ASP A 774 15.93 -9.54 -22.35
N LEU A 775 16.54 -8.37 -22.11
CA LEU A 775 17.74 -7.91 -22.82
C LEU A 775 19.02 -8.57 -22.32
N ARG A 776 19.00 -9.24 -21.16
CA ARG A 776 20.17 -9.88 -20.50
C ARG A 776 21.42 -9.00 -20.47
N SER A 777 21.24 -7.69 -20.32
CA SER A 777 22.34 -6.73 -20.27
C SER A 777 23.28 -7.02 -19.10
N ARG A 778 24.55 -6.62 -19.25
CA ARG A 778 25.56 -6.65 -18.17
C ARG A 778 25.99 -5.26 -17.73
N ALA A 779 25.50 -4.23 -18.40
CA ALA A 779 25.86 -2.84 -18.14
C ALA A 779 25.09 -2.28 -16.94
N SER A 780 25.77 -1.53 -16.06
CA SER A 780 25.09 -0.80 -14.99
C SER A 780 24.43 0.46 -15.55
N ILE A 781 23.25 0.82 -15.02
CA ILE A 781 22.43 1.91 -15.56
C ILE A 781 22.20 2.93 -14.46
N LEU A 782 22.49 4.20 -14.74
CA LEU A 782 22.17 5.32 -13.87
C LEU A 782 21.06 6.14 -14.52
N VAL A 783 19.86 6.07 -13.94
CA VAL A 783 18.72 6.90 -14.33
C VAL A 783 18.74 8.16 -13.50
N VAL A 784 18.64 9.33 -14.15
CA VAL A 784 18.76 10.64 -13.51
C VAL A 784 17.47 11.43 -13.69
N GLN A 785 16.96 12.00 -12.60
CA GLN A 785 15.85 12.93 -12.59
C GLN A 785 16.33 14.27 -12.05
N GLN A 786 15.99 15.35 -12.75
CA GLN A 786 16.24 16.70 -12.28
C GLN A 786 15.30 17.05 -11.11
N GLN A 787 15.74 17.98 -10.25
CA GLN A 787 14.92 18.48 -9.14
C GLN A 787 13.54 18.99 -9.64
N LEU A 788 12.46 18.40 -9.12
CA LEU A 788 11.11 18.87 -9.37
C LEU A 788 10.85 20.18 -8.61
N SER A 789 10.50 21.25 -9.33
CA SER A 789 9.97 22.47 -8.70
C SER A 789 8.45 22.41 -8.63
N ARG A 790 7.90 22.09 -7.44
CA ARG A 790 6.44 22.11 -7.18
C ARG A 790 5.74 23.43 -7.57
N ILE A 791 6.45 24.55 -7.50
CA ILE A 791 5.93 25.86 -7.94
C ILE A 791 5.73 25.88 -9.47
N ALA A 792 6.60 25.21 -10.25
CA ALA A 792 6.46 25.12 -11.70
C ALA A 792 5.38 24.11 -12.12
N GLU A 793 5.12 23.05 -11.35
CA GLU A 793 3.96 22.17 -11.59
C GLU A 793 2.64 22.90 -11.33
N ILE A 794 2.54 23.63 -10.20
CA ILE A 794 1.36 24.45 -9.90
C ILE A 794 1.22 25.61 -10.91
N GLN A 795 2.32 26.24 -11.34
CA GLN A 795 2.27 27.25 -12.41
C GLN A 795 1.95 26.65 -13.79
N LYS A 796 2.38 25.43 -14.13
CA LYS A 796 1.94 24.73 -15.35
C LYS A 796 0.43 24.47 -15.30
N LEU A 797 -0.06 23.92 -14.19
CA LEU A 797 -1.50 23.70 -13.95
C LEU A 797 -2.33 24.99 -13.94
N CYS A 798 -1.72 26.15 -13.71
CA CYS A 798 -2.41 27.45 -13.73
C CYS A 798 -2.17 28.27 -15.02
N ASN A 799 -1.25 27.86 -15.90
CA ASN A 799 -0.92 28.58 -17.13
C ASN A 799 -1.46 27.92 -18.40
N ASP A 800 -1.97 26.69 -18.31
CA ASP A 800 -2.74 26.07 -19.40
C ASP A 800 -4.18 26.62 -19.33
N ASP A 801 -4.41 27.75 -19.99
CA ASP A 801 -5.72 28.43 -20.10
C ASP A 801 -6.71 27.73 -21.07
N GLU A 802 -6.41 26.49 -21.50
CA GLU A 802 -7.33 25.61 -22.23
C GLU A 802 -7.35 24.23 -21.56
N LEU A 803 -8.12 24.09 -20.46
CA LEU A 803 -8.42 22.78 -19.90
C LEU A 803 -9.92 22.65 -19.65
N ASP A 804 -10.55 21.78 -20.45
CA ASP A 804 -11.96 21.40 -20.36
C ASP A 804 -12.25 20.80 -18.97
N GLY A 805 -13.35 21.23 -18.34
CA GLY A 805 -13.77 20.76 -17.01
C GLY A 805 -14.06 19.24 -16.92
N HIS A 806 -14.04 18.54 -18.05
CA HIS A 806 -14.25 17.10 -18.15
C HIS A 806 -12.99 16.29 -17.77
N ASP A 807 -11.78 16.80 -18.01
CA ASP A 807 -10.53 16.10 -17.66
C ASP A 807 -10.22 16.15 -16.16
N LEU A 808 -10.65 17.21 -15.49
CA LEU A 808 -10.49 17.37 -14.04
C LEU A 808 -11.39 16.41 -13.25
N LEU A 809 -12.56 16.07 -13.81
CA LEU A 809 -13.47 15.05 -13.28
C LEU A 809 -12.94 13.63 -13.53
N ASN A 810 -12.36 13.35 -14.70
CA ASN A 810 -11.73 12.07 -14.99
C ASN A 810 -10.47 11.83 -14.15
N GLN A 811 -9.65 12.86 -13.90
CA GLN A 811 -8.51 12.75 -12.98
C GLN A 811 -8.96 12.58 -11.52
N CYS A 812 -10.04 13.24 -11.09
CA CYS A 812 -10.62 12.98 -9.77
C CYS A 812 -11.23 11.58 -9.66
N ALA A 813 -11.89 11.08 -10.70
CA ALA A 813 -12.45 9.73 -10.75
C ALA A 813 -11.34 8.67 -10.73
N LEU A 814 -10.27 8.87 -11.49
CA LEU A 814 -9.07 8.02 -11.45
C LEU A 814 -8.39 8.07 -10.09
N HIS A 815 -8.28 9.25 -9.47
CA HIS A 815 -7.67 9.37 -8.13
C HIS A 815 -8.53 8.74 -7.02
N VAL A 816 -9.87 8.79 -7.15
CA VAL A 816 -10.80 8.08 -6.26
C VAL A 816 -10.75 6.58 -6.52
N GLN A 817 -10.66 6.13 -7.77
CA GLN A 817 -10.53 4.72 -8.14
C GLN A 817 -9.21 4.12 -7.62
N ASP A 818 -8.12 4.86 -7.74
CA ASP A 818 -6.80 4.46 -7.24
C ASP A 818 -6.80 4.42 -5.70
N ARG A 819 -7.48 5.38 -5.03
CA ARG A 819 -7.73 5.33 -3.58
C ARG A 819 -8.64 4.18 -3.17
N VAL A 820 -9.63 3.80 -3.97
CA VAL A 820 -10.53 2.68 -3.70
C VAL A 820 -9.79 1.35 -3.88
N GLN A 821 -8.95 1.20 -4.91
CA GLN A 821 -8.07 0.03 -5.06
C GLN A 821 -7.01 -0.04 -3.95
N GLN A 822 -6.51 1.10 -3.48
CA GLN A 822 -5.63 1.17 -2.31
C GLN A 822 -6.36 0.79 -1.00
N ILE A 823 -7.64 1.12 -0.87
CA ILE A 823 -8.48 0.69 0.26
C ILE A 823 -8.79 -0.81 0.17
N VAL A 824 -9.10 -1.34 -1.01
CA VAL A 824 -9.40 -2.76 -1.22
C VAL A 824 -8.16 -3.64 -1.00
N SER A 825 -6.97 -3.16 -1.36
CA SER A 825 -5.71 -3.87 -1.08
C SER A 825 -5.26 -3.79 0.39
N GLU A 826 -5.80 -2.85 1.18
CA GLU A 826 -5.56 -2.75 2.63
C GLU A 826 -6.46 -3.70 3.47
N PHE A 827 -7.43 -4.41 2.86
CA PHE A 827 -8.33 -5.35 3.57
C PHE A 827 -8.43 -6.72 2.89
N PRO A 828 -7.46 -7.64 3.09
CA PRO A 828 -7.51 -8.99 2.54
C PRO A 828 -8.51 -9.94 3.25
N ASP A 829 -8.93 -9.62 4.48
CA ASP A 829 -9.56 -10.60 5.39
C ASP A 829 -11.10 -10.54 5.45
N LEU A 830 -11.77 -9.95 4.46
CA LEU A 830 -13.25 -9.83 4.44
C LEU A 830 -13.98 -10.96 3.69
N SER A 831 -13.27 -11.96 3.18
CA SER A 831 -13.88 -13.09 2.43
C SER A 831 -14.37 -14.24 3.30
N SER A 832 -14.19 -14.18 4.63
CA SER A 832 -14.60 -15.27 5.52
C SER A 832 -15.41 -14.77 6.71
N PHE A 833 -16.74 -14.58 6.58
CA PHE A 833 -17.69 -14.80 7.68
C PHE A 833 -19.15 -14.69 7.16
N GLU A 834 -19.81 -15.83 7.02
CA GLU A 834 -21.26 -15.96 6.88
C GLU A 834 -21.95 -15.66 8.23
N ILE A 835 -22.75 -14.58 8.36
CA ILE A 835 -23.63 -14.39 9.53
C ILE A 835 -25.00 -13.76 9.15
N GLN A 836 -25.97 -14.65 8.95
CA GLN A 836 -27.40 -14.71 9.35
C GLN A 836 -28.30 -13.49 9.71
N ASN A 837 -27.88 -12.22 9.64
CA ASN A 837 -28.81 -11.08 9.85
C ASN A 837 -28.89 -10.13 8.65
N PHE A 838 -28.59 -10.66 7.47
CA PHE A 838 -28.68 -9.94 6.21
C PHE A 838 -30.11 -9.47 5.92
N ASP A 839 -31.15 -10.24 6.25
CA ASP A 839 -32.52 -9.95 5.82
C ASP A 839 -33.14 -8.66 6.38
N ALA A 840 -32.75 -8.23 7.60
CA ALA A 840 -33.21 -6.97 8.17
C ALA A 840 -32.47 -5.76 7.55
N TYR A 841 -31.18 -5.94 7.27
CA TYR A 841 -30.36 -4.95 6.55
C TYR A 841 -30.76 -4.88 5.06
N LEU A 842 -31.16 -6.02 4.48
CA LEU A 842 -31.71 -6.16 3.14
C LEU A 842 -33.06 -5.49 3.03
N GLN A 843 -33.87 -5.43 4.09
CA GLN A 843 -35.13 -4.69 4.10
C GLN A 843 -34.90 -3.18 4.07
N ILE A 844 -33.96 -2.67 4.88
CA ILE A 844 -33.59 -1.25 4.89
C ILE A 844 -32.93 -0.85 3.57
N LEU A 845 -32.01 -1.68 3.06
CA LEU A 845 -31.43 -1.51 1.73
C LEU A 845 -32.47 -1.69 0.62
N LYS A 846 -33.47 -2.57 0.75
CA LYS A 846 -34.58 -2.68 -0.23
C LYS A 846 -35.48 -1.46 -0.21
N ASP A 847 -35.64 -0.80 0.93
CA ASP A 847 -36.44 0.42 1.04
C ASP A 847 -35.65 1.64 0.52
N GLU A 848 -34.35 1.73 0.80
CA GLU A 848 -33.47 2.74 0.17
C GLU A 848 -33.30 2.48 -1.33
N LEU A 849 -33.12 1.22 -1.75
CA LEU A 849 -33.09 0.82 -3.15
C LEU A 849 -34.43 1.07 -3.82
N ARG A 850 -35.58 0.98 -3.12
CA ARG A 850 -36.88 1.40 -3.67
C ARG A 850 -37.00 2.89 -3.88
N ASN A 851 -36.41 3.69 -2.99
CA ASN A 851 -36.37 5.14 -3.15
C ASN A 851 -35.44 5.53 -4.31
N VAL A 852 -34.28 4.88 -4.41
CA VAL A 852 -33.36 5.04 -5.54
C VAL A 852 -34.00 4.50 -6.82
N GLU A 853 -34.72 3.37 -6.79
CA GLU A 853 -35.51 2.84 -7.91
C GLU A 853 -36.59 3.84 -8.33
N LEU A 854 -37.28 4.48 -7.37
CA LEU A 854 -38.24 5.54 -7.64
C LEU A 854 -37.58 6.76 -8.29
N GLU A 855 -36.42 7.20 -7.81
CA GLU A 855 -35.65 8.28 -8.44
C GLU A 855 -35.10 7.87 -9.82
N THR A 856 -34.64 6.64 -10.00
CA THR A 856 -34.22 6.13 -11.31
C THR A 856 -35.38 5.88 -12.25
N THR A 857 -36.59 5.56 -11.77
CA THR A 857 -37.79 5.51 -12.63
C THR A 857 -38.27 6.90 -13.01
N LEU A 858 -38.06 7.91 -12.16
CA LEU A 858 -38.26 9.32 -12.52
C LEU A 858 -37.26 9.75 -13.59
N VAL A 859 -35.97 9.43 -13.40
CA VAL A 859 -34.92 9.70 -14.39
C VAL A 859 -35.12 8.90 -15.68
N ALA A 860 -35.56 7.64 -15.60
CA ALA A 860 -35.87 6.81 -16.76
C ALA A 860 -37.13 7.29 -17.48
N ASN A 861 -38.16 7.76 -16.76
CA ASN A 861 -39.33 8.39 -17.36
C ASN A 861 -38.97 9.74 -17.99
N ASP A 862 -38.06 10.50 -17.39
CA ASP A 862 -37.55 11.75 -17.95
C ASP A 862 -36.69 11.49 -19.20
N ILE A 863 -35.89 10.42 -19.22
CA ILE A 863 -35.14 9.95 -20.39
C ILE A 863 -36.09 9.43 -21.47
N GLU A 864 -37.15 8.71 -21.11
CA GLU A 864 -38.16 8.23 -22.06
C GLU A 864 -38.95 9.40 -22.66
N LEU A 865 -39.33 10.38 -21.83
CA LEU A 865 -39.97 11.64 -22.24
C LEU A 865 -39.03 12.45 -23.16
N LEU A 866 -37.75 12.56 -22.79
CA LEU A 866 -36.71 13.20 -23.62
C LEU A 866 -36.56 12.46 -24.94
N SER A 867 -36.46 11.13 -24.96
CA SER A 867 -36.33 10.34 -26.19
C SER A 867 -37.56 10.48 -27.10
N LYS A 868 -38.76 10.60 -26.50
CA LYS A 868 -40.00 10.77 -27.23
C LYS A 868 -40.10 12.16 -27.84
N THR A 869 -39.74 13.19 -27.06
CA THR A 869 -39.62 14.57 -27.53
C THR A 869 -38.58 14.66 -28.66
N HIS A 870 -37.46 13.96 -28.52
CA HIS A 870 -36.37 13.93 -29.50
C HIS A 870 -36.76 13.19 -30.80
N ARG A 871 -37.58 12.13 -30.71
CA ARG A 871 -38.15 11.42 -31.87
C ARG A 871 -39.20 12.28 -32.57
N ASP A 872 -40.01 13.00 -31.82
CA ASP A 872 -40.99 13.95 -32.38
C ASP A 872 -40.29 15.13 -33.07
N ASP A 873 -39.18 15.63 -32.49
CA ASP A 873 -38.32 16.65 -33.09
C ASP A 873 -37.59 16.14 -34.35
N TYR A 874 -37.14 14.88 -34.38
CA TYR A 874 -36.57 14.23 -35.57
C TYR A 874 -37.59 14.17 -36.72
N ILE A 875 -38.82 13.74 -36.44
CA ILE A 875 -39.89 13.65 -37.45
C ILE A 875 -40.27 15.05 -37.96
N LEU A 876 -40.30 16.05 -37.07
CA LEU A 876 -40.55 17.44 -37.43
C LEU A 876 -39.42 18.02 -38.31
N LEU A 877 -38.17 17.65 -38.04
CA LEU A 877 -36.99 18.07 -38.78
C LEU A 877 -36.98 17.45 -40.19
N GLU A 878 -37.32 16.16 -40.31
CA GLU A 878 -37.42 15.43 -41.58
C GLU A 878 -38.55 16.00 -42.46
N ALA A 879 -39.71 16.33 -41.87
CA ALA A 879 -40.81 16.96 -42.58
C ALA A 879 -40.49 18.39 -43.06
N LYS A 880 -39.73 19.17 -42.27
CA LYS A 880 -39.23 20.49 -42.68
C LYS A 880 -38.21 20.38 -43.82
N LEU A 881 -37.36 19.35 -43.80
CA LEU A 881 -36.37 19.12 -44.85
C LEU A 881 -37.07 18.82 -46.19
N GLU A 882 -38.15 18.02 -46.20
CA GLU A 882 -38.98 17.81 -47.39
C GLU A 882 -39.69 19.09 -47.88
N GLU A 883 -40.16 19.95 -46.97
CA GLU A 883 -40.82 21.22 -47.33
C GLU A 883 -39.84 22.23 -47.95
N ILE A 884 -38.61 22.28 -47.44
CA ILE A 884 -37.53 23.13 -47.95
C ILE A 884 -36.99 22.60 -49.27
N GLU A 885 -36.80 21.28 -49.42
CA GLU A 885 -36.43 20.67 -50.71
C GLU A 885 -37.50 20.91 -51.80
N CYS A 886 -38.80 20.81 -51.45
CA CYS A 886 -39.90 21.19 -52.36
C CYS A 886 -39.89 22.68 -52.74
N SER A 887 -39.50 23.56 -51.83
CA SER A 887 -39.41 25.00 -52.07
C SER A 887 -38.22 25.34 -52.99
N LEU A 888 -37.10 24.64 -52.84
CA LEU A 888 -35.92 24.73 -53.72
C LEU A 888 -36.24 24.25 -55.15
N ASP A 889 -36.97 23.14 -55.28
CA ASP A 889 -37.45 22.60 -56.57
C ASP A 889 -38.45 23.56 -57.27
N TYR A 890 -39.31 24.23 -56.50
CA TYR A 890 -40.23 25.24 -57.05
C TYR A 890 -39.49 26.47 -57.59
N ILE A 891 -38.43 26.92 -56.91
CA ILE A 891 -37.59 28.06 -57.33
C ILE A 891 -36.77 27.71 -58.58
N THR A 892 -36.21 26.49 -58.67
CA THR A 892 -35.46 26.02 -59.85
C THR A 892 -36.35 25.72 -61.07
N SER A 893 -37.64 25.38 -60.87
CA SER A 893 -38.59 25.15 -61.97
C SER A 893 -39.00 26.41 -62.74
N LYS A 894 -38.62 27.60 -62.25
CA LYS A 894 -39.10 28.89 -62.76
C LYS A 894 -37.96 29.72 -63.35
N ASP A 895 -37.32 29.19 -64.39
CA ASP A 895 -36.60 29.99 -65.38
C ASP A 895 -37.04 29.61 -66.81
N PRO A 896 -37.47 30.58 -67.65
CA PRO A 896 -38.07 30.31 -68.94
C PRO A 896 -37.01 30.35 -70.04
N THR A 897 -36.84 29.28 -70.81
CA THR A 897 -36.79 29.31 -72.28
C THR A 897 -36.53 27.92 -72.87
N THR A 898 -37.60 27.32 -73.38
CA THR A 898 -37.54 26.54 -74.62
C THR A 898 -38.37 27.32 -75.65
N ALA A 899 -37.72 27.75 -76.73
CA ALA A 899 -38.37 28.32 -77.90
C ALA A 899 -38.70 27.19 -78.88
N GLU A 900 -39.90 27.20 -79.46
CA GLU A 900 -40.08 26.81 -80.87
C GLU A 900 -41.42 27.34 -81.46
N ALA A 901 -41.25 28.12 -82.54
CA ALA A 901 -42.11 28.28 -83.73
C ALA A 901 -43.50 28.96 -83.63
N THR A 902 -43.63 30.21 -84.13
CA THR A 902 -44.09 30.54 -85.52
C THR A 902 -44.34 32.04 -85.74
N GLU A 903 -43.81 32.52 -86.88
CA GLU A 903 -44.12 33.69 -87.74
C GLU A 903 -44.96 34.90 -87.28
N GLY A 904 -44.46 36.11 -87.59
CA GLY A 904 -45.27 37.10 -88.32
C GLY A 904 -45.30 38.58 -87.88
N THR A 905 -44.48 39.39 -88.56
CA THR A 905 -44.72 40.80 -89.02
C THR A 905 -44.62 42.03 -88.09
N ASP A 906 -43.68 42.89 -88.51
CA ASP A 906 -43.63 44.38 -88.58
C ASP A 906 -43.39 45.30 -87.36
N SER A 907 -42.40 46.17 -87.61
CA SER A 907 -41.68 47.20 -86.82
C SER A 907 -42.50 48.46 -86.44
N PRO A 908 -41.92 49.58 -85.90
CA PRO A 908 -40.59 49.84 -85.30
C PRO A 908 -40.59 50.72 -84.00
N MET A 909 -39.37 50.98 -83.50
CA MET A 909 -38.87 52.20 -82.82
C MET A 909 -38.85 52.32 -81.27
N LEU A 910 -37.58 52.45 -80.81
CA LEU A 910 -37.00 53.41 -79.84
C LEU A 910 -37.03 53.14 -78.32
N ALA A 911 -35.79 53.13 -77.79
CA ALA A 911 -35.27 53.81 -76.61
C ALA A 911 -35.46 53.21 -75.20
N ASP A 912 -34.31 52.84 -74.63
CA ASP A 912 -33.78 53.19 -73.29
C ASP A 912 -34.57 52.78 -72.03
N ASP A 913 -34.08 51.76 -71.32
CA ASP A 913 -33.58 51.92 -69.93
C ASP A 913 -32.94 50.60 -69.45
N GLY A 914 -31.61 50.62 -69.23
CA GLY A 914 -30.84 49.49 -68.72
C GLY A 914 -30.37 49.77 -67.29
N SER A 915 -31.16 49.40 -66.28
CA SER A 915 -30.67 49.40 -64.87
C SER A 915 -31.41 48.49 -63.88
N ASN A 916 -32.46 47.74 -64.27
CA ASN A 916 -33.26 46.95 -63.31
C ASN A 916 -33.16 45.42 -63.43
N LEU A 917 -32.32 44.86 -64.32
CA LEU A 917 -32.27 43.40 -64.51
C LEU A 917 -31.23 42.65 -63.65
N ASN A 918 -30.17 43.31 -63.17
CA ASN A 918 -29.11 42.65 -62.40
C ASN A 918 -29.39 42.54 -60.90
N PHE A 919 -30.31 43.34 -60.33
CA PHE A 919 -30.62 43.30 -58.90
C PHE A 919 -31.57 42.15 -58.54
N VAL A 920 -32.51 41.80 -59.43
CA VAL A 920 -33.49 40.73 -59.20
C VAL A 920 -32.88 39.33 -59.32
N ASN A 921 -31.82 39.16 -60.13
CA ASN A 921 -31.10 37.89 -60.25
C ASN A 921 -30.06 37.66 -59.14
N LEU A 922 -29.59 38.73 -58.47
CA LEU A 922 -28.65 38.60 -57.36
C LEU A 922 -29.38 38.20 -56.08
N ASP A 923 -30.57 38.76 -55.81
CA ASP A 923 -31.40 38.39 -54.65
C ASP A 923 -31.81 36.91 -54.69
N LYS A 924 -32.22 36.39 -55.85
CA LYS A 924 -32.59 34.97 -56.00
C LYS A 924 -31.42 34.01 -55.76
N ASN A 925 -30.21 34.37 -56.20
CA ASN A 925 -29.02 33.53 -56.00
C ASN A 925 -28.54 33.54 -54.54
N VAL A 926 -28.76 34.63 -53.80
CA VAL A 926 -28.47 34.72 -52.36
C VAL A 926 -29.48 33.89 -51.56
N GLU A 927 -30.78 33.98 -51.89
CA GLU A 927 -31.83 33.13 -51.29
C GLU A 927 -31.56 31.63 -51.53
N GLN A 928 -31.09 31.26 -52.72
CA GLN A 928 -30.74 29.87 -53.04
C GLN A 928 -29.53 29.36 -52.25
N LEU A 929 -28.52 30.21 -52.04
CA LEU A 929 -27.32 29.86 -51.27
C LEU A 929 -27.58 29.78 -49.76
N GLU A 930 -28.48 30.62 -49.22
CA GLU A 930 -28.93 30.52 -47.83
C GLU A 930 -29.73 29.23 -47.60
N LEU A 931 -30.61 28.85 -48.54
CA LEU A 931 -31.40 27.62 -48.45
C LEU A 931 -30.53 26.35 -48.56
N ASP A 932 -29.54 26.31 -49.46
CA ASP A 932 -28.61 25.19 -49.60
C ASP A 932 -27.74 25.01 -48.33
N ASN A 933 -27.31 26.12 -47.71
CA ASN A 933 -26.54 26.09 -46.46
C ASN A 933 -27.39 25.58 -45.27
N GLU A 934 -28.67 25.95 -45.21
CA GLU A 934 -29.61 25.47 -44.19
C GLU A 934 -29.91 23.96 -44.37
N ILE A 935 -29.97 23.46 -45.61
CA ILE A 935 -30.10 22.03 -45.92
C ILE A 935 -28.85 21.25 -45.48
N ASP A 936 -27.64 21.76 -45.74
CA ASP A 936 -26.40 21.08 -45.35
C ASP A 936 -26.22 21.02 -43.82
N GLU A 937 -26.60 22.08 -43.11
CA GLU A 937 -26.61 22.11 -41.63
C GLU A 937 -27.64 21.11 -41.06
N MET A 938 -28.85 21.05 -41.63
CA MET A 938 -29.85 20.05 -41.24
C MET A 938 -29.42 18.61 -41.56
N LYS A 939 -28.71 18.35 -42.67
CA LYS A 939 -28.15 17.02 -43.00
C LYS A 939 -27.04 16.58 -42.06
N LEU A 940 -26.15 17.51 -41.66
CA LEU A 940 -25.14 17.26 -40.63
C LEU A 940 -25.79 16.91 -39.28
N THR A 941 -26.85 17.61 -38.93
CA THR A 941 -27.63 17.37 -37.72
C THR A 941 -28.37 16.01 -37.79
N LEU A 942 -28.90 15.63 -38.96
CA LEU A 942 -29.55 14.34 -39.16
C LEU A 942 -28.54 13.18 -39.04
N LYS A 943 -27.32 13.36 -39.56
CA LYS A 943 -26.24 12.37 -39.48
C LYS A 943 -25.75 12.17 -38.04
N SER A 944 -25.60 13.25 -37.27
CA SER A 944 -25.23 13.15 -35.86
C SER A 944 -26.34 12.48 -35.03
N LEU A 945 -27.61 12.68 -35.38
CA LEU A 945 -28.75 12.01 -34.75
C LEU A 945 -28.84 10.52 -35.08
N GLN A 946 -28.50 10.11 -36.31
CA GLN A 946 -28.40 8.69 -36.68
C GLN A 946 -27.27 7.97 -35.93
N ASP A 947 -26.11 8.62 -35.78
CA ASP A 947 -25.01 8.10 -34.97
C ASP A 947 -25.40 7.96 -33.48
N LEU A 948 -26.24 8.88 -32.98
CA LEU A 948 -26.76 8.82 -31.63
C LEU A 948 -27.78 7.67 -31.45
N GLU A 949 -28.69 7.44 -32.41
CA GLU A 949 -29.65 6.32 -32.36
C GLU A 949 -28.93 4.97 -32.39
N LEU A 950 -27.84 4.85 -33.17
CA LEU A 950 -26.97 3.68 -33.16
C LEU A 950 -26.36 3.48 -31.77
N LYS A 951 -25.72 4.51 -31.19
CA LYS A 951 -25.12 4.42 -29.84
C LYS A 951 -26.12 4.01 -28.77
N VAL A 952 -27.35 4.53 -28.79
CA VAL A 952 -28.40 4.18 -27.81
C VAL A 952 -28.82 2.71 -27.92
N LYS A 953 -29.02 2.17 -29.13
CA LYS A 953 -29.32 0.73 -29.32
C LYS A 953 -28.18 -0.19 -28.86
N TRP A 954 -26.94 0.31 -28.86
CA TRP A 954 -25.77 -0.45 -28.40
C TRP A 954 -25.65 -0.49 -26.87
N PHE A 955 -26.05 0.56 -26.16
CA PHE A 955 -26.09 0.56 -24.70
C PHE A 955 -27.06 -0.52 -24.16
N ASP A 956 -28.24 -0.65 -24.77
CA ASP A 956 -29.21 -1.71 -24.43
C ASP A 956 -28.65 -3.13 -24.60
N VAL A 957 -27.69 -3.33 -25.52
CA VAL A 957 -27.07 -4.62 -25.80
C VAL A 957 -25.91 -4.92 -24.84
N VAL A 958 -25.13 -3.89 -24.47
CA VAL A 958 -24.03 -4.02 -23.50
C VAL A 958 -24.58 -4.37 -22.12
N GLU A 959 -25.66 -3.70 -21.69
CA GLU A 959 -26.33 -3.98 -20.42
C GLU A 959 -26.88 -5.43 -20.37
N GLN A 960 -27.47 -5.92 -21.47
CA GLN A 960 -27.91 -7.32 -21.58
C GLN A 960 -26.77 -8.34 -21.55
N ILE A 961 -25.54 -7.98 -21.94
CA ILE A 961 -24.38 -8.87 -21.98
C ILE A 961 -23.69 -8.94 -20.62
N GLU A 962 -23.54 -7.81 -19.92
CA GLU A 962 -22.96 -7.75 -18.59
C GLU A 962 -23.86 -8.42 -17.53
N ASP A 963 -25.19 -8.26 -17.65
CA ASP A 963 -26.16 -8.90 -16.75
C ASP A 963 -26.22 -10.44 -16.90
N ALA A 964 -25.81 -10.98 -18.06
CA ALA A 964 -25.91 -12.41 -18.36
C ALA A 964 -24.72 -13.24 -17.85
N PHE A 965 -23.56 -12.64 -17.52
CA PHE A 965 -22.33 -13.36 -17.18
C PHE A 965 -21.55 -12.77 -16.01
N THR A 966 -21.41 -13.54 -14.93
CA THR A 966 -20.53 -13.22 -13.80
C THR A 966 -19.05 -13.28 -14.22
N GLY A 967 -18.30 -12.19 -14.06
CA GLY A 967 -16.85 -12.12 -14.32
C GLY A 967 -16.45 -11.68 -15.73
N LEU A 968 -17.41 -11.19 -16.54
CA LEU A 968 -17.14 -10.57 -17.84
C LEU A 968 -17.12 -9.04 -17.68
N LYS A 969 -16.10 -8.36 -18.20
CA LYS A 969 -16.05 -6.89 -18.25
C LYS A 969 -15.69 -6.43 -19.66
N VAL A 970 -16.47 -5.53 -20.25
CA VAL A 970 -16.14 -4.94 -21.55
C VAL A 970 -15.05 -3.88 -21.33
N LEU A 971 -13.90 -4.01 -22.01
CA LEU A 971 -12.75 -3.12 -21.83
C LEU A 971 -12.73 -1.96 -22.84
N ALA A 972 -13.03 -2.23 -24.10
CA ALA A 972 -13.06 -1.25 -25.18
C ALA A 972 -13.87 -1.76 -26.37
N PHE A 973 -14.50 -0.83 -27.10
CA PHE A 973 -15.20 -1.11 -28.35
C PHE A 973 -14.81 -0.06 -29.40
N ASP A 974 -14.36 -0.55 -30.56
CA ASP A 974 -14.06 0.22 -31.77
C ASP A 974 -14.82 -0.43 -32.93
N GLU A 975 -15.20 0.31 -33.98
CA GLU A 975 -16.31 0.06 -34.93
C GLU A 975 -16.60 -1.41 -35.36
N ASN A 976 -15.59 -2.30 -35.38
CA ASN A 976 -15.73 -3.74 -35.68
C ASN A 976 -15.02 -4.70 -34.70
N CYS A 977 -14.48 -4.22 -33.57
CA CYS A 977 -13.67 -4.97 -32.60
C CYS A 977 -14.20 -4.83 -31.17
N ILE A 978 -14.42 -5.96 -30.51
CA ILE A 978 -14.83 -6.04 -29.10
C ILE A 978 -13.65 -6.54 -28.27
N ARG A 979 -13.20 -5.77 -27.28
CA ARG A 979 -12.22 -6.21 -26.29
C ARG A 979 -12.92 -6.53 -24.98
N LEU A 980 -12.86 -7.79 -24.57
CA LEU A 980 -13.50 -8.31 -23.35
C LEU A 980 -12.43 -8.79 -22.38
N SER A 981 -12.61 -8.50 -21.10
CA SER A 981 -11.88 -9.16 -20.01
C SER A 981 -12.73 -10.27 -19.43
N LEU A 982 -12.15 -11.46 -19.33
CA LEU A 982 -12.79 -12.66 -18.82
C LEU A 982 -12.03 -13.12 -17.58
N GLN A 983 -12.67 -12.94 -16.43
CA GLN A 983 -12.18 -13.45 -15.16
C GLN A 983 -12.79 -14.83 -14.92
N THR A 984 -11.94 -15.85 -14.85
CA THR A 984 -12.35 -17.23 -14.59
C THR A 984 -11.88 -17.68 -13.21
N TYR A 985 -12.82 -18.17 -12.40
CA TYR A 985 -12.53 -18.71 -11.07
C TYR A 985 -12.36 -20.23 -11.15
N MET A 986 -11.36 -20.77 -10.45
CA MET A 986 -11.20 -22.21 -10.28
C MET A 986 -12.29 -22.74 -9.35
N PRO A 987 -13.10 -23.74 -9.77
CA PRO A 987 -14.09 -24.34 -8.88
C PRO A 987 -13.40 -25.08 -7.73
N THR A 988 -13.85 -24.87 -6.49
CA THR A 988 -13.43 -25.64 -5.31
C THR A 988 -13.93 -27.08 -5.44
N PHE A 989 -13.03 -28.05 -5.52
CA PHE A 989 -13.38 -29.45 -5.76
C PHE A 989 -13.58 -30.21 -4.43
N GLU A 990 -14.71 -29.98 -3.76
CA GLU A 990 -15.14 -30.83 -2.65
C GLU A 990 -15.54 -32.22 -3.16
N GLY A 991 -14.61 -33.19 -3.14
CA GLY A 991 -14.95 -34.61 -3.32
C GLY A 991 -13.93 -35.49 -4.06
N ILE A 992 -12.85 -34.94 -4.62
CA ILE A 992 -11.84 -35.73 -5.33
C ILE A 992 -10.57 -35.83 -4.47
N SER A 993 -10.45 -36.91 -3.69
CA SER A 993 -9.33 -37.18 -2.75
C SER A 993 -7.92 -37.09 -3.35
N TYR A 994 -7.77 -37.16 -4.68
CA TYR A 994 -6.49 -36.98 -5.38
C TYR A 994 -6.10 -35.51 -5.56
N LEU A 995 -7.06 -34.59 -5.69
CA LEU A 995 -6.84 -33.16 -5.91
C LEU A 995 -6.68 -32.36 -4.60
N GLN A 996 -7.11 -32.94 -3.48
CA GLN A 996 -7.05 -32.34 -2.14
C GLN A 996 -5.63 -32.01 -1.68
N LYS A 997 -4.60 -32.67 -2.25
CA LYS A 997 -3.19 -32.39 -1.94
C LYS A 997 -2.63 -31.17 -2.67
N ILE A 998 -3.29 -30.75 -3.76
CA ILE A 998 -2.94 -29.58 -4.56
C ILE A 998 -3.55 -28.31 -3.93
N GLU A 999 -4.68 -28.45 -3.23
CA GLU A 999 -5.40 -27.37 -2.55
C GLU A 999 -4.57 -26.66 -1.47
N ASP A 1000 -3.66 -27.38 -0.79
CA ASP A 1000 -2.72 -26.82 0.21
C ASP A 1000 -1.60 -25.95 -0.43
N THR A 1001 -1.51 -25.88 -1.76
CA THR A 1001 -0.46 -25.13 -2.50
C THR A 1001 -0.98 -24.03 -3.41
N ILE A 1002 -2.30 -23.82 -3.49
CA ILE A 1002 -2.90 -22.83 -4.39
C ILE A 1002 -3.45 -21.65 -3.55
N ASP A 1003 -2.70 -20.55 -3.53
CA ASP A 1003 -3.33 -19.24 -3.34
C ASP A 1003 -4.33 -19.06 -4.49
N ALA A 1004 -5.56 -18.61 -4.19
CA ALA A 1004 -6.64 -18.42 -5.17
C ALA A 1004 -6.18 -17.50 -6.32
N ALA A 1005 -5.64 -18.10 -7.39
CA ALA A 1005 -5.12 -17.37 -8.53
C ALA A 1005 -6.29 -16.92 -9.42
N ASP A 1006 -6.57 -15.63 -9.43
CA ASP A 1006 -7.44 -15.01 -10.42
C ASP A 1006 -6.83 -15.19 -11.82
N LEU A 1007 -7.53 -15.93 -12.69
CA LEU A 1007 -7.13 -16.14 -14.08
C LEU A 1007 -7.88 -15.13 -14.97
N SER A 1008 -7.25 -13.99 -15.23
CA SER A 1008 -7.74 -12.98 -16.18
C SER A 1008 -7.22 -13.27 -17.59
N HIS A 1009 -8.12 -13.50 -18.54
CA HIS A 1009 -7.79 -13.58 -19.97
C HIS A 1009 -8.52 -12.49 -20.72
N GLU A 1010 -7.85 -11.83 -21.66
CA GLU A 1010 -8.49 -10.87 -22.55
C GLU A 1010 -8.84 -11.51 -23.89
N LEU A 1011 -10.04 -11.23 -24.38
CA LEU A 1011 -10.58 -11.71 -25.65
C LEU A 1011 -10.77 -10.51 -26.59
N LEU A 1012 -10.09 -10.54 -27.73
CA LEU A 1012 -10.31 -9.60 -28.82
C LEU A 1012 -11.15 -10.29 -29.89
N ILE A 1013 -12.37 -9.81 -30.12
CA ILE A 1013 -13.34 -10.39 -31.04
C ILE A 1013 -13.61 -9.41 -32.19
N GLU A 1014 -13.24 -9.77 -33.40
CA GLU A 1014 -13.62 -9.05 -34.62
C GLU A 1014 -14.96 -9.56 -35.15
N VAL A 1015 -15.84 -8.65 -35.56
CA VAL A 1015 -17.18 -8.94 -36.06
C VAL A 1015 -17.36 -8.34 -37.48
N PHE A 1016 -18.26 -8.88 -38.29
CA PHE A 1016 -18.60 -8.32 -39.60
C PHE A 1016 -19.49 -7.07 -39.48
N GLU A 1017 -19.10 -5.99 -40.15
CA GLU A 1017 -19.79 -4.69 -40.19
C GLU A 1017 -21.31 -4.80 -40.33
N GLY A 1018 -22.05 -4.22 -39.37
CA GLY A 1018 -23.52 -4.25 -39.32
C GLY A 1018 -24.15 -5.60 -38.91
N THR A 1019 -23.36 -6.61 -38.52
CA THR A 1019 -23.87 -7.92 -38.07
C THR A 1019 -23.13 -8.43 -36.82
N MET A 1020 -23.75 -9.28 -36.00
CA MET A 1020 -23.11 -9.91 -34.83
C MET A 1020 -22.37 -11.23 -35.17
N LYS A 1021 -21.85 -11.38 -36.39
CA LYS A 1021 -21.15 -12.62 -36.82
C LYS A 1021 -19.64 -12.54 -36.61
N LEU A 1022 -19.08 -13.55 -35.93
CA LEU A 1022 -17.65 -13.66 -35.60
C LEU A 1022 -16.77 -13.76 -36.86
N LYS A 1023 -15.81 -12.84 -37.01
CA LYS A 1023 -14.80 -12.81 -38.08
C LYS A 1023 -13.47 -13.39 -37.60
N ASN A 1024 -12.94 -12.92 -36.47
CA ASN A 1024 -11.69 -13.39 -35.88
C ASN A 1024 -11.74 -13.31 -34.34
N VAL A 1025 -10.99 -14.16 -33.63
CA VAL A 1025 -10.87 -14.08 -32.17
C VAL A 1025 -9.43 -14.35 -31.73
N GLN A 1026 -8.89 -13.48 -30.88
CA GLN A 1026 -7.58 -13.64 -30.24
C GLN A 1026 -7.74 -13.66 -28.72
N VAL A 1027 -6.94 -14.48 -28.03
CA VAL A 1027 -6.94 -14.60 -26.57
C VAL A 1027 -5.56 -14.21 -26.04
N PHE A 1028 -5.53 -13.37 -25.01
CA PHE A 1028 -4.30 -12.92 -24.35
C PHE A 1028 -4.32 -13.33 -22.88
N PRO A 1029 -3.23 -13.89 -22.33
CA PRO A 1029 -2.02 -14.35 -23.03
C PRO A 1029 -2.31 -15.49 -24.02
N ASN A 1030 -1.45 -15.65 -25.03
CA ASN A 1030 -1.64 -16.59 -26.16
C ASN A 1030 -1.33 -18.06 -25.77
N ASP A 1031 -1.62 -18.43 -24.54
CA ASP A 1031 -1.18 -19.66 -23.91
C ASP A 1031 -2.24 -20.78 -24.01
N ILE A 1032 -3.43 -20.47 -24.53
CA ILE A 1032 -4.54 -21.39 -24.79
C ILE A 1032 -4.98 -21.30 -26.25
N LEU A 1033 -5.10 -22.46 -26.90
CA LEU A 1033 -5.47 -22.53 -28.32
C LEU A 1033 -6.99 -22.67 -28.49
N VAL A 1034 -7.64 -21.70 -29.14
CA VAL A 1034 -9.11 -21.58 -29.26
C VAL A 1034 -9.61 -21.81 -30.69
N ASN A 1035 -8.71 -22.01 -31.67
CA ASN A 1035 -9.05 -22.12 -33.10
C ASN A 1035 -10.16 -23.14 -33.41
N ASP A 1036 -10.14 -24.31 -32.77
CA ASP A 1036 -11.17 -25.34 -32.96
C ASP A 1036 -12.57 -24.87 -32.51
N ILE A 1037 -12.64 -24.04 -31.46
CA ILE A 1037 -13.87 -23.45 -30.93
C ILE A 1037 -14.35 -22.34 -31.86
N VAL A 1038 -13.43 -21.53 -32.39
CA VAL A 1038 -13.73 -20.47 -33.37
C VAL A 1038 -14.27 -21.06 -34.68
N ASP A 1039 -13.64 -22.10 -35.20
CA ASP A 1039 -14.09 -22.77 -36.43
C ASP A 1039 -15.45 -23.44 -36.25
N THR A 1040 -15.69 -24.02 -35.06
CA THR A 1040 -17.00 -24.55 -34.68
C THR A 1040 -18.05 -23.44 -34.60
N ALA A 1041 -17.74 -22.31 -33.97
CA ALA A 1041 -18.64 -21.16 -33.85
C ALA A 1041 -18.99 -20.55 -35.23
N LYS A 1042 -18.03 -20.51 -36.17
CA LYS A 1042 -18.25 -20.07 -37.55
C LYS A 1042 -19.19 -20.99 -38.34
N SER A 1043 -19.27 -22.28 -37.98
CA SER A 1043 -20.11 -23.28 -38.67
C SER A 1043 -21.58 -23.28 -38.25
N PHE A 1044 -21.92 -22.77 -37.05
CA PHE A 1044 -23.29 -22.73 -36.54
C PHE A 1044 -23.99 -21.41 -36.89
N SER A 1045 -25.06 -21.46 -37.69
CA SER A 1045 -25.82 -20.25 -38.10
C SER A 1045 -26.59 -19.56 -36.96
N LYS A 1046 -26.54 -20.09 -35.74
CA LYS A 1046 -27.35 -19.71 -34.56
C LYS A 1046 -26.59 -19.86 -33.23
N SER A 1047 -25.26 -19.90 -33.21
CA SER A 1047 -24.51 -19.88 -31.95
C SER A 1047 -24.50 -18.46 -31.39
N SER A 1048 -25.11 -18.26 -30.21
CA SER A 1048 -25.04 -17.01 -29.46
C SER A 1048 -23.60 -16.79 -28.96
N LEU A 1049 -23.17 -15.52 -28.88
CA LEU A 1049 -21.89 -15.11 -28.28
C LEU A 1049 -21.69 -15.75 -26.88
N GLN A 1050 -22.79 -15.94 -26.16
CA GLN A 1050 -22.90 -16.73 -24.92
C GLN A 1050 -22.30 -18.13 -24.99
N TRP A 1051 -22.63 -18.93 -26.02
CA TRP A 1051 -22.09 -20.28 -26.17
C TRP A 1051 -20.57 -20.26 -26.38
N PHE A 1052 -20.10 -19.28 -27.17
CA PHE A 1052 -18.69 -19.12 -27.47
C PHE A 1052 -17.90 -18.78 -26.21
N ILE A 1053 -18.33 -17.75 -25.46
CA ILE A 1053 -17.67 -17.32 -24.22
C ILE A 1053 -17.61 -18.47 -23.20
N GLN A 1054 -18.70 -19.21 -23.03
CA GLN A 1054 -18.72 -20.33 -22.09
C GLN A 1054 -17.78 -21.47 -22.49
N LYS A 1055 -17.64 -21.74 -23.80
CA LYS A 1055 -16.68 -22.75 -24.29
C LYS A 1055 -15.23 -22.32 -24.12
N VAL A 1056 -14.95 -21.01 -24.24
CA VAL A 1056 -13.62 -20.47 -23.95
C VAL A 1056 -13.31 -20.55 -22.46
N GLN A 1057 -14.26 -20.21 -21.58
CA GLN A 1057 -14.11 -20.36 -20.12
C GLN A 1057 -13.81 -21.81 -19.73
N ASP A 1058 -14.57 -22.78 -20.25
CA ASP A 1058 -14.33 -24.22 -20.01
C ASP A 1058 -12.90 -24.63 -20.42
N ARG A 1059 -12.40 -24.10 -21.54
CA ARG A 1059 -11.07 -24.41 -22.08
C ARG A 1059 -9.96 -23.82 -21.20
N ILE A 1060 -10.11 -22.58 -20.72
CA ILE A 1060 -9.17 -21.92 -19.81
C ILE A 1060 -9.02 -22.72 -18.52
N ILE A 1061 -10.14 -23.11 -17.91
CA ILE A 1061 -10.15 -23.88 -16.66
C ILE A 1061 -9.45 -25.23 -16.86
N LEU A 1062 -9.78 -25.94 -17.95
CA LEU A 1062 -9.23 -27.26 -18.21
C LEU A 1062 -7.72 -27.25 -18.50
N SER A 1063 -7.23 -26.28 -19.30
CA SER A 1063 -5.80 -26.18 -19.63
C SER A 1063 -4.94 -25.80 -18.42
N ASN A 1064 -5.42 -24.91 -17.56
CA ASN A 1064 -4.73 -24.55 -16.32
C ASN A 1064 -4.70 -25.71 -15.32
N LEU A 1065 -5.80 -26.44 -15.16
CA LEU A 1065 -5.85 -27.62 -14.30
C LEU A 1065 -4.84 -28.69 -14.74
N ARG A 1066 -4.69 -28.90 -16.06
CA ARG A 1066 -3.69 -29.82 -16.62
C ARG A 1066 -2.26 -29.38 -16.32
N ARG A 1067 -1.94 -28.09 -16.49
CA ARG A 1067 -0.61 -27.53 -16.18
C ARG A 1067 -0.24 -27.70 -14.71
N LEU A 1068 -1.17 -27.45 -13.80
CA LEU A 1068 -0.95 -27.59 -12.35
C LEU A 1068 -0.64 -29.04 -11.96
N ILE A 1069 -1.43 -30.00 -12.44
CA ILE A 1069 -1.19 -31.43 -12.15
C ILE A 1069 0.15 -31.90 -12.72
N VAL A 1070 0.53 -31.41 -13.90
CA VAL A 1070 1.82 -31.73 -14.53
C VAL A 1070 2.98 -31.15 -13.72
N LYS A 1071 2.85 -29.92 -13.22
CA LYS A 1071 3.86 -29.26 -12.39
C LYS A 1071 4.06 -29.97 -11.04
N ASP A 1072 2.98 -30.41 -10.39
CA ASP A 1072 3.05 -31.18 -9.13
C ASP A 1072 3.67 -32.57 -9.33
N ALA A 1073 3.44 -33.19 -10.50
CA ALA A 1073 3.98 -34.51 -10.80
C ALA A 1073 5.48 -34.53 -11.14
N ASN A 1074 6.14 -33.38 -11.22
CA ASN A 1074 7.58 -33.27 -11.46
C ASN A 1074 8.38 -33.85 -10.29
N LYS A 1075 9.34 -34.72 -10.59
CA LYS A 1075 10.27 -35.30 -9.61
C LYS A 1075 11.72 -35.00 -10.02
N SER A 1076 12.67 -35.20 -9.11
CA SER A 1076 14.10 -35.06 -9.43
C SER A 1076 14.61 -36.02 -10.53
N ARG A 1077 13.83 -37.05 -10.90
CA ARG A 1077 14.21 -38.10 -11.86
C ARG A 1077 13.71 -37.88 -13.28
N TYR A 1078 12.64 -37.12 -13.47
CA TYR A 1078 12.07 -36.79 -14.78
C TYR A 1078 11.32 -35.45 -14.70
N SER A 1079 11.39 -34.65 -15.76
CA SER A 1079 10.57 -33.43 -15.90
C SER A 1079 9.42 -33.68 -16.87
N LEU A 1080 8.26 -33.10 -16.59
CA LEU A 1080 7.04 -33.20 -17.36
C LEU A 1080 6.69 -31.82 -17.91
N GLU A 1081 6.40 -31.76 -19.21
CA GLU A 1081 5.94 -30.57 -19.90
C GLU A 1081 4.58 -30.85 -20.57
N TYR A 1082 3.61 -29.94 -20.39
CA TYR A 1082 2.31 -30.04 -21.04
C TYR A 1082 2.28 -29.19 -22.31
N LEU A 1083 2.02 -29.82 -23.46
CA LEU A 1083 1.88 -29.16 -24.75
C LEU A 1083 0.40 -29.09 -25.15
N ASP A 1084 -0.18 -27.88 -25.08
CA ASP A 1084 -1.61 -27.67 -25.36
C ASP A 1084 -1.97 -27.94 -26.84
N LYS A 1085 -1.06 -27.62 -27.78
CA LYS A 1085 -1.25 -27.78 -29.24
C LYS A 1085 -1.61 -29.21 -29.68
N ASN A 1086 -1.11 -30.22 -28.97
CA ASN A 1086 -1.33 -31.63 -29.32
C ASN A 1086 -2.11 -32.40 -28.24
N GLU A 1087 -2.53 -31.73 -27.15
CA GLU A 1087 -3.03 -32.37 -25.92
C GLU A 1087 -2.12 -33.51 -25.44
N THR A 1088 -0.80 -33.27 -25.46
CA THR A 1088 0.22 -34.26 -25.09
C THR A 1088 1.06 -33.80 -23.92
N ILE A 1089 1.43 -34.75 -23.06
CA ILE A 1089 2.44 -34.54 -22.03
C ILE A 1089 3.74 -35.17 -22.48
N VAL A 1090 4.82 -34.42 -22.40
CA VAL A 1090 6.18 -34.89 -22.68
C VAL A 1090 6.85 -35.18 -21.34
N ALA A 1091 7.30 -36.41 -21.14
CA ALA A 1091 8.10 -36.79 -19.98
C ALA A 1091 9.57 -36.94 -20.40
N HIS A 1092 10.42 -36.03 -19.95
CA HIS A 1092 11.87 -36.07 -20.13
C HIS A 1092 12.47 -36.95 -19.04
N MET A 1093 12.84 -38.18 -19.40
CA MET A 1093 13.37 -39.18 -18.49
C MET A 1093 14.92 -39.14 -18.46
N ALA A 1094 15.49 -39.63 -17.36
CA ALA A 1094 16.93 -39.77 -17.22
C ALA A 1094 17.52 -40.63 -18.37
N GLY A 1095 18.60 -40.14 -18.99
CA GLY A 1095 19.22 -40.77 -20.17
C GLY A 1095 18.85 -40.13 -21.51
N GLY A 1096 18.13 -38.99 -21.51
CA GLY A 1096 17.81 -38.25 -22.72
C GLY A 1096 16.70 -38.89 -23.54
N ILE A 1097 15.70 -39.48 -22.89
CA ILE A 1097 14.58 -40.16 -23.55
C ILE A 1097 13.29 -39.39 -23.25
N ASP A 1098 12.58 -39.02 -24.30
CA ASP A 1098 11.31 -38.29 -24.23
C ASP A 1098 10.13 -39.22 -24.53
N ALA A 1099 9.22 -39.37 -23.56
CA ALA A 1099 7.98 -40.12 -23.73
C ALA A 1099 6.79 -39.18 -23.97
N TYR A 1100 6.09 -39.37 -25.09
CA TYR A 1100 4.91 -38.59 -25.47
C TYR A 1100 3.64 -39.32 -25.05
N ILE A 1101 2.86 -38.70 -24.16
CA ILE A 1101 1.64 -39.28 -23.57
C ILE A 1101 0.42 -38.49 -24.08
N LYS A 1102 -0.57 -39.19 -24.64
CA LYS A 1102 -1.83 -38.58 -25.08
C LYS A 1102 -2.79 -38.42 -23.91
N LEU A 1103 -3.38 -37.23 -23.81
CA LEU A 1103 -4.52 -36.97 -22.94
C LEU A 1103 -5.83 -37.29 -23.66
N SER A 1104 -6.81 -37.75 -22.89
CA SER A 1104 -8.20 -37.81 -23.35
C SER A 1104 -8.91 -36.50 -23.02
N ASN A 1105 -9.91 -36.11 -23.82
CA ASN A 1105 -10.62 -34.83 -23.72
C ASN A 1105 -11.20 -34.50 -22.33
N GLY A 1106 -11.45 -35.50 -21.47
CA GLY A 1106 -11.97 -35.31 -20.11
C GLY A 1106 -10.94 -35.44 -18.97
N TRP A 1107 -9.65 -35.66 -19.26
CA TRP A 1107 -8.62 -35.71 -18.22
C TRP A 1107 -8.26 -34.28 -17.78
N PRO A 1108 -8.12 -34.00 -16.47
CA PRO A 1108 -8.07 -34.93 -15.33
C PRO A 1108 -9.42 -35.23 -14.65
N ILE A 1109 -10.49 -34.49 -14.99
CA ILE A 1109 -11.78 -34.48 -14.28
C ILE A 1109 -12.49 -35.85 -14.33
N PHE A 1110 -12.45 -36.54 -15.47
CA PHE A 1110 -13.18 -37.78 -15.70
C PHE A 1110 -12.37 -39.07 -15.48
N CYS A 1111 -11.19 -38.99 -14.82
CA CYS A 1111 -10.32 -40.14 -14.53
C CYS A 1111 -10.15 -41.10 -15.72
N SER A 1112 -9.87 -40.57 -16.91
CA SER A 1112 -9.61 -41.39 -18.09
C SER A 1112 -8.17 -41.95 -18.08
N PRO A 1113 -7.91 -43.16 -18.61
CA PRO A 1113 -6.57 -43.74 -18.60
C PRO A 1113 -5.65 -43.08 -19.64
N LEU A 1114 -4.45 -42.67 -19.20
CA LEU A 1114 -3.39 -42.09 -20.05
C LEU A 1114 -2.87 -43.12 -21.06
N LYS A 1115 -2.52 -42.68 -22.27
CA LYS A 1115 -2.00 -43.58 -23.33
C LYS A 1115 -0.63 -43.11 -23.82
N LEU A 1116 0.36 -43.99 -23.82
CA LEU A 1116 1.67 -43.70 -24.41
C LEU A 1116 1.55 -43.73 -25.94
N ILE A 1117 2.03 -42.66 -26.61
CA ILE A 1117 2.02 -42.50 -28.07
C ILE A 1117 3.35 -42.97 -28.67
N SER A 1118 4.47 -42.45 -28.15
CA SER A 1118 5.79 -42.72 -28.71
C SER A 1118 6.89 -42.38 -27.70
N ILE A 1119 8.06 -42.97 -27.90
CA ILE A 1119 9.29 -42.66 -27.17
C ILE A 1119 10.34 -42.24 -28.20
N LYS A 1120 11.06 -41.14 -27.94
CA LYS A 1120 12.17 -40.65 -28.77
C LYS A 1120 13.43 -40.43 -27.93
N GLY A 1121 14.60 -40.75 -28.47
CA GLY A 1121 15.88 -40.36 -27.86
C GLY A 1121 16.31 -38.96 -28.29
N SER A 1122 16.94 -38.21 -27.41
CA SER A 1122 17.49 -36.88 -27.68
C SER A 1122 18.69 -36.95 -28.61
N GLU A 1123 18.91 -35.90 -29.40
CA GLU A 1123 19.86 -35.86 -30.52
C GLU A 1123 21.33 -36.11 -30.13
N SER A 1124 21.68 -36.09 -28.83
CA SER A 1124 23.04 -36.20 -28.30
C SER A 1124 23.50 -37.62 -27.91
N SER A 1125 22.66 -38.65 -28.05
CA SER A 1125 23.05 -40.05 -27.79
C SER A 1125 23.00 -40.92 -29.06
N ASP A 1126 24.18 -41.25 -29.60
CA ASP A 1126 24.29 -42.09 -30.80
C ASP A 1126 23.90 -43.57 -30.55
N ASP A 1127 23.84 -44.02 -29.29
CA ASP A 1127 23.56 -45.41 -28.93
C ASP A 1127 22.07 -45.80 -29.06
N LEU A 1128 21.13 -44.86 -28.95
CA LEU A 1128 19.67 -45.12 -29.05
C LEU A 1128 19.10 -44.95 -30.45
N LYS A 1129 19.85 -44.38 -31.40
CA LYS A 1129 19.43 -44.35 -32.82
C LYS A 1129 19.46 -45.73 -33.48
N ARG A 1130 20.09 -46.73 -32.84
CA ARG A 1130 20.24 -48.10 -33.36
C ARG A 1130 19.16 -49.09 -32.91
N THR A 1131 18.22 -48.71 -32.05
CA THR A 1131 17.13 -49.59 -31.59
C THR A 1131 16.03 -49.75 -32.65
N SER A 1132 15.65 -50.99 -32.95
CA SER A 1132 14.69 -51.31 -34.02
C SER A 1132 13.29 -50.72 -33.76
N LEU A 1133 12.54 -50.37 -34.82
CA LEU A 1133 11.11 -50.00 -34.76
C LEU A 1133 10.24 -51.02 -33.98
N ASN A 1134 10.69 -52.27 -33.90
CA ASN A 1134 10.04 -53.34 -33.15
C ASN A 1134 10.13 -53.13 -31.63
N PHE A 1135 11.23 -52.53 -31.14
CA PHE A 1135 11.43 -52.20 -29.73
C PHE A 1135 10.41 -51.14 -29.27
N HIS A 1136 10.29 -50.04 -30.00
CA HIS A 1136 9.32 -48.96 -29.68
C HIS A 1136 7.87 -49.46 -29.70
N SER A 1137 7.49 -50.26 -30.70
CA SER A 1137 6.13 -50.83 -30.78
C SER A 1137 5.81 -51.80 -29.65
N LYS A 1138 6.81 -52.61 -29.22
CA LYS A 1138 6.64 -53.55 -28.11
C LYS A 1138 6.51 -52.81 -26.77
N LEU A 1139 7.27 -51.74 -26.59
CA LEU A 1139 7.23 -50.89 -25.39
C LEU A 1139 5.91 -50.12 -25.30
N GLU A 1140 5.41 -49.57 -26.42
CA GLU A 1140 4.08 -48.95 -26.50
C GLU A 1140 2.96 -49.93 -26.11
N LYS A 1141 3.01 -51.17 -26.63
CA LYS A 1141 2.02 -52.21 -26.29
C LYS A 1141 2.07 -52.59 -24.82
N LEU A 1142 3.26 -52.75 -24.24
CA LEU A 1142 3.44 -53.11 -22.83
C LEU A 1142 2.96 -51.99 -21.91
N ALA A 1143 3.38 -50.74 -22.15
CA ALA A 1143 2.95 -49.58 -21.38
C ALA A 1143 1.43 -49.37 -21.43
N ASN A 1144 0.81 -49.54 -22.61
CA ASN A 1144 -0.64 -49.41 -22.76
C ASN A 1144 -1.43 -50.63 -22.24
N SER A 1145 -0.76 -51.74 -21.90
CA SER A 1145 -1.36 -52.93 -21.27
C SER A 1145 -1.32 -52.91 -19.73
N LEU A 1146 -0.67 -51.89 -19.13
CA LEU A 1146 -0.61 -51.71 -17.69
C LEU A 1146 -2.01 -51.49 -17.08
N ASP A 1147 -2.16 -51.86 -15.82
CA ASP A 1147 -3.41 -51.76 -15.07
C ASP A 1147 -3.99 -50.33 -15.13
N THR A 1148 -5.31 -50.23 -15.28
CA THR A 1148 -6.00 -48.94 -15.49
C THR A 1148 -5.77 -48.00 -14.30
N HIS A 1149 -5.67 -48.54 -13.08
CA HIS A 1149 -5.35 -47.77 -11.88
C HIS A 1149 -3.99 -47.06 -11.96
N ILE A 1150 -2.98 -47.70 -12.57
CA ILE A 1150 -1.65 -47.10 -12.77
C ILE A 1150 -1.70 -46.01 -13.84
N ARG A 1151 -2.57 -46.18 -14.84
CA ARG A 1151 -2.74 -45.25 -15.97
C ARG A 1151 -3.60 -44.02 -15.66
N HIS A 1152 -4.26 -43.96 -14.50
CA HIS A 1152 -5.05 -42.79 -14.09
C HIS A 1152 -4.19 -41.68 -13.47
N ASN A 1153 -3.12 -42.05 -12.77
CA ASN A 1153 -2.19 -41.11 -12.15
C ASN A 1153 -0.93 -40.99 -13.02
N ILE A 1154 -0.60 -39.76 -13.38
CA ILE A 1154 0.53 -39.46 -14.27
C ILE A 1154 1.88 -39.87 -13.68
N SER A 1155 2.09 -39.67 -12.38
CA SER A 1155 3.35 -40.02 -11.74
C SER A 1155 3.54 -41.54 -11.71
N SER A 1156 2.49 -42.30 -11.36
CA SER A 1156 2.57 -43.77 -11.37
C SER A 1156 2.72 -44.32 -12.78
N PHE A 1157 2.10 -43.67 -13.78
CA PHE A 1157 2.20 -44.09 -15.16
C PHE A 1157 3.61 -43.88 -15.72
N VAL A 1158 4.22 -42.71 -15.46
CA VAL A 1158 5.60 -42.41 -15.89
C VAL A 1158 6.61 -43.31 -15.18
N ASP A 1159 6.48 -43.52 -13.86
CA ASP A 1159 7.32 -44.45 -13.09
C ASP A 1159 7.23 -45.89 -13.66
N ALA A 1160 6.04 -46.32 -14.10
CA ALA A 1160 5.84 -47.64 -14.69
C ALA A 1160 6.40 -47.74 -16.13
N VAL A 1161 6.29 -46.68 -16.93
CA VAL A 1161 6.89 -46.60 -18.28
C VAL A 1161 8.41 -46.68 -18.18
N GLU A 1162 9.03 -45.95 -17.24
CA GLU A 1162 10.47 -46.01 -16.98
C GLU A 1162 10.90 -47.44 -16.59
N LYS A 1163 10.14 -48.09 -15.70
CA LYS A 1163 10.43 -49.47 -15.29
C LYS A 1163 10.37 -50.45 -16.46
N VAL A 1164 9.33 -50.37 -17.31
CA VAL A 1164 9.18 -51.21 -18.51
C VAL A 1164 10.33 -50.95 -19.49
N LEU A 1165 10.76 -49.70 -19.62
CA LEU A 1165 11.89 -49.31 -20.47
C LEU A 1165 13.22 -49.92 -19.97
N ILE A 1166 13.49 -49.87 -18.67
CA ILE A 1166 14.68 -50.47 -18.06
C ILE A 1166 14.68 -52.01 -18.21
N GLU A 1167 13.56 -52.67 -17.94
CA GLU A 1167 13.43 -54.12 -18.07
C GLU A 1167 13.67 -54.58 -19.52
N GLN A 1168 13.19 -53.81 -20.49
CA GLN A 1168 13.34 -54.18 -21.90
C GLN A 1168 14.74 -53.90 -22.45
N LEU A 1169 15.40 -52.82 -22.00
CA LEU A 1169 16.83 -52.60 -22.28
C LEU A 1169 17.71 -53.71 -21.71
N GLN A 1170 17.39 -54.22 -20.51
CA GLN A 1170 18.11 -55.36 -19.90
C GLN A 1170 17.86 -56.69 -20.64
N CYS A 1171 16.66 -56.90 -21.17
CA CYS A 1171 16.34 -58.08 -21.97
C CYS A 1171 17.06 -58.09 -23.33
N ASP A 1172 17.15 -56.94 -24.00
CA ASP A 1172 17.84 -56.83 -25.29
C ASP A 1172 19.36 -57.00 -25.11
N LEU A 1173 19.95 -56.45 -24.05
CA LEU A 1173 21.37 -56.70 -23.68
C LEU A 1173 21.66 -58.19 -23.43
N ARG A 1174 20.71 -58.93 -22.84
CA ARG A 1174 20.85 -60.39 -22.63
C ARG A 1174 20.58 -61.22 -23.89
N ALA A 1175 19.82 -60.70 -24.85
CA ALA A 1175 19.57 -61.37 -26.12
C ALA A 1175 20.81 -61.28 -27.04
N ASP A 1176 21.51 -60.14 -27.05
CA ASP A 1176 22.77 -59.97 -27.78
C ASP A 1176 23.87 -60.92 -27.26
N ASP A 1177 23.99 -61.12 -25.94
CA ASP A 1177 24.92 -62.08 -25.32
C ASP A 1177 24.61 -63.56 -25.65
N SER A 1178 23.41 -63.88 -26.14
CA SER A 1178 23.01 -65.24 -26.55
C SER A 1178 23.16 -65.51 -28.06
N SER A 1179 23.65 -64.53 -28.81
CA SER A 1179 23.92 -64.63 -30.26
C SER A 1179 25.40 -64.48 -30.63
N GLY A 1180 26.29 -64.57 -29.63
CA GLY A 1180 27.75 -64.70 -29.79
C GLY A 1180 28.24 -66.14 -29.87
#